data_AF-A0A935V2F3-F1
#
_entry.id   AF-A0A935V2F3-F1
#
_cell.length_a   1.000
_cell.length_b   1.000
_cell.length_c   1.000
_cell.angle_alpha   90.00
_cell.angle_beta   90.00
_cell.angle_gamma   90.00
#
_symmetry.space_group_name_H-M   'P 1'
#
loop_
_entity.id
_entity.type
_entity.pdbx_description
1 polymer ?
#
loop_
_entity_poly.entity_id
_entity_poly.type
_entity_poly.pdbx_seq_one_letter_code
_entity_poly.pdbx_strand_id
1 'polypeptide(L)'
;MVNEALATGDADLTRLAMEVLPLWFGRRHGDPSRPWNSFSIRVRDADGGRRVSWEGNWRDIFQNWEALFATYPAFIESAVSAFVNASTRDGYNPYRITSEGVDWEQPDPHNPWSNLGYWGDHQISYLTRLLELSLRHHPDQLRGMLSQELFSFADVPYRLRPYEALVQDPRAAIDLDVAAQRAVEARVAARGQDGRLLPSGETVLHVSLTEKLLVPVLAKLGSLVPGGGIWMNTQRPEWNDANNALAGAGVSVVTAAYLRRHLVLLQGLWGAHSGEVRLTSALARLLDAVLGALREERPLLEAMDDRGRRRVMDTLGQAAAAYRAEVYAGEGLDRVSRPAGELINLCVLGRAWLDHSLAAARRPDGLFDGYDLLRFGPGTASLDRLYPMLEGQVAVLSSGVLDASEAAALLERLYEGPLYRPDVDSFLLYPARALPSFVDRNRVPEAAALAVPLVRAHLEAHDRRLILRDAEGTLRFAPQLTNAGDVVAALGSDPAWAADGAAVLALWEATFNHRAFTGRSGTMYAYEGLGSVYWHMVGKLLVAVQEVWRAAVRRGDAPGAARLAGLYKRVRGGLGFNRSAEAFGAIPTDPYSHTPAGRGAQQPGMTGLVKEELVARRGELGVWIQEGQIHFEPERIEARGAAPRGHDLDGPPGCAPRARGGGARWGAGVHAVRRPRGGAAGRPTRRRGPPNARAVDLPRWCLRRRDLRADLRPRPFRCLHRRSPPGGVRVSAETDLSAPLPRGLVVGVATSATQVEGATEAEGRGASIWDEFAQTPGKIVGGDTPALACDHYNRWAEDVALLAELGVDAYRMSISWPRVFATGAEHTPNSAGLDLYDRLVDRLLARGVQPWVTLYHWDLPAALQARGGWTSRETVSAFERFTEAVVGRLGDRVKRWCTINEPWCAAVLGHETGQHAPGLTDRAAALSAAHHLLLAHGRAVPIVRALSPGAQVGIAANPVIAYPASNSALDLAAAERFHAWFNRWFLDPIYGRGYPAQIVAEEVAAGRWPEEGPAWLKPGDLDEMACPTDFLGVNYYSRGILRGPEEGNLPRVLHEVPAEERTDMGWEVYPDGLTDLLTLLHREYAPPALVITECGAAWGDAPGPDGRVRDHRRLDFLASHLRAAGRAMEAGAPLTAFFVWSFLDNFEWNEGFARRFGLVWVDFSTQQRIIKDSGLWLRERLRARSRGM
;
A
#
# COMPACT_ATOMS: atom_id res chain seq x y z
N MET A 1 17.15 -30.95 7.73
CA MET A 1 16.30 -30.43 6.65
C MET A 1 16.95 -30.58 5.27
N VAL A 2 17.81 -29.68 4.77
CA VAL A 2 18.35 -29.78 3.38
C VAL A 2 19.04 -31.13 3.11
N ASN A 3 19.90 -31.60 4.02
CA ASN A 3 20.54 -32.90 3.87
C ASN A 3 19.54 -34.07 3.89
N GLU A 4 18.44 -33.94 4.63
CA GLU A 4 17.40 -34.98 4.67
C GLU A 4 16.60 -34.99 3.36
N ALA A 5 16.29 -33.81 2.81
CA ALA A 5 15.65 -33.67 1.51
C ALA A 5 16.55 -34.24 0.39
N LEU A 6 17.84 -33.91 0.39
CA LEU A 6 18.81 -34.48 -0.55
C LEU A 6 18.86 -36.01 -0.49
N ALA A 7 18.76 -36.60 0.71
CA ALA A 7 18.77 -38.04 0.90
C ALA A 7 17.54 -38.76 0.32
N THR A 8 16.43 -38.03 0.07
CA THR A 8 15.24 -38.60 -0.58
C THR A 8 15.42 -38.79 -2.09
N GLY A 9 16.36 -38.08 -2.71
CA GLY A 9 16.50 -38.03 -4.17
C GLY A 9 15.43 -37.17 -4.88
N ASP A 10 14.54 -36.51 -4.14
CA ASP A 10 13.50 -35.64 -4.67
C ASP A 10 14.04 -34.21 -4.86
N ALA A 11 14.13 -33.78 -6.11
CA ALA A 11 14.64 -32.47 -6.49
C ALA A 11 13.70 -31.33 -6.07
N ASP A 12 12.38 -31.54 -6.13
CA ASP A 12 11.37 -30.56 -5.73
C ASP A 12 11.43 -30.33 -4.22
N LEU A 13 11.46 -31.41 -3.45
CA LEU A 13 11.59 -31.33 -1.98
C LEU A 13 12.91 -30.68 -1.58
N THR A 14 14.01 -31.00 -2.28
CA THR A 14 15.32 -30.40 -2.02
C THR A 14 15.30 -28.90 -2.30
N ARG A 15 14.74 -28.46 -3.43
CA ARG A 15 14.57 -27.05 -3.77
C ARG A 15 13.76 -26.31 -2.72
N LEU A 16 12.60 -26.85 -2.34
CA LEU A 16 11.74 -26.26 -1.30
C LEU A 16 12.47 -26.16 0.04
N ALA A 17 13.21 -27.20 0.44
CA ALA A 17 14.02 -27.17 1.66
C ALA A 17 15.14 -26.11 1.59
N MET A 18 15.70 -25.86 0.41
CA MET A 18 16.70 -24.81 0.23
C MET A 18 16.09 -23.41 0.33
N GLU A 19 14.83 -23.20 -0.04
CA GLU A 19 14.17 -21.89 0.01
C GLU A 19 13.59 -21.51 1.38
N VAL A 20 13.55 -22.43 2.36
CA VAL A 20 12.99 -22.13 3.68
C VAL A 20 13.81 -21.07 4.40
N LEU A 21 13.17 -19.93 4.64
CA LEU A 21 13.70 -18.82 5.42
C LEU A 21 12.74 -18.53 6.59
N PRO A 22 13.05 -18.95 7.83
CA PRO A 22 12.16 -18.82 8.99
C PRO A 22 12.20 -17.39 9.57
N LEU A 23 11.97 -16.40 8.70
CA LEU A 23 11.96 -14.99 9.05
C LEU A 23 10.62 -14.60 9.66
N TRP A 24 10.70 -13.72 10.65
CA TRP A 24 9.55 -13.12 11.30
C TRP A 24 9.84 -11.62 11.46
N PHE A 25 8.80 -10.82 11.75
CA PHE A 25 8.91 -9.36 11.92
C PHE A 25 9.10 -8.54 10.63
N GLY A 26 9.14 -9.20 9.47
CA GLY A 26 9.09 -8.54 8.16
C GLY A 26 7.76 -7.79 7.97
N ARG A 27 7.84 -6.59 7.37
CA ARG A 27 6.68 -5.73 7.08
C ARG A 27 7.01 -4.78 5.94
N ARG A 28 5.99 -4.37 5.19
CA ARG A 28 6.10 -3.29 4.21
C ARG A 28 6.44 -1.97 4.91
N HIS A 29 7.26 -1.13 4.27
CA HIS A 29 7.80 0.09 4.86
C HIS A 29 6.92 1.33 4.63
N GLY A 30 5.61 1.13 4.63
CA GLY A 30 4.63 2.21 4.61
C GLY A 30 4.59 3.00 5.91
N ASP A 31 4.38 4.30 5.79
CA ASP A 31 4.19 5.25 6.90
C ASP A 31 3.63 6.59 6.34
N PRO A 32 3.19 7.55 7.17
CA PRO A 32 2.60 8.80 6.68
C PRO A 32 3.49 9.64 5.74
N SER A 33 4.81 9.46 5.77
CA SER A 33 5.76 10.12 4.87
C SER A 33 6.04 9.33 3.58
N ARG A 34 5.57 8.08 3.52
CA ARG A 34 5.58 7.17 2.35
C ARG A 34 4.16 6.62 2.10
N PRO A 35 3.16 7.49 1.90
CA PRO A 35 1.74 7.11 1.93
C PRO A 35 1.31 6.21 0.77
N TRP A 36 2.10 6.15 -0.31
CA TRP A 36 1.88 5.23 -1.44
C TRP A 36 2.20 3.77 -1.10
N ASN A 37 2.92 3.52 0.00
CA ASN A 37 3.19 2.17 0.49
C ASN A 37 2.18 1.82 1.59
N SER A 38 1.29 0.86 1.32
CA SER A 38 0.49 0.23 2.38
C SER A 38 1.40 -0.59 3.30
N PHE A 39 1.14 -0.57 4.61
CA PHE A 39 1.83 -1.42 5.58
C PHE A 39 0.87 -2.12 6.52
N SER A 40 1.23 -3.34 6.90
CA SER A 40 0.59 -4.09 7.97
C SER A 40 1.67 -4.80 8.80
N ILE A 41 1.49 -4.84 10.11
CA ILE A 41 2.45 -5.45 11.06
C ILE A 41 1.90 -6.78 11.53
N ARG A 42 2.04 -7.82 10.70
CA ARG A 42 1.51 -9.16 11.00
C ARG A 42 2.61 -10.01 11.66
N VAL A 43 2.79 -9.82 12.96
CA VAL A 43 3.83 -10.53 13.75
C VAL A 43 3.29 -11.73 14.54
N ARG A 44 1.96 -11.86 14.59
CA ARG A 44 1.27 -12.97 15.25
C ARG A 44 0.26 -13.63 14.33
N ASP A 45 0.09 -14.92 14.51
CA ASP A 45 -0.99 -15.70 13.89
C ASP A 45 -2.28 -15.57 14.70
N ALA A 46 -3.38 -16.12 14.18
CA ALA A 46 -4.71 -16.02 14.79
C ALA A 46 -4.79 -16.64 16.20
N ASP A 47 -3.89 -17.58 16.53
CA ASP A 47 -3.75 -18.22 17.83
C ASP A 47 -2.82 -17.46 18.80
N GLY A 48 -2.28 -16.31 18.37
CA GLY A 48 -1.31 -15.50 19.13
C GLY A 48 0.14 -15.98 19.02
N GLY A 49 0.41 -17.07 18.28
CA GLY A 49 1.74 -17.59 17.97
C GLY A 49 2.57 -16.64 17.11
N ARG A 50 3.88 -16.88 16.98
CA ARG A 50 4.76 -16.05 16.13
C ARG A 50 4.50 -16.39 14.66
N ARG A 51 4.09 -15.39 13.89
CA ARG A 51 3.94 -15.53 12.43
C ARG A 51 5.30 -15.56 11.76
N VAL A 52 5.65 -16.70 11.16
CA VAL A 52 6.84 -16.88 10.32
C VAL A 52 6.41 -16.66 8.87
N SER A 53 6.55 -15.42 8.41
CA SER A 53 6.24 -15.04 7.03
C SER A 53 7.03 -13.80 6.66
N TRP A 54 7.33 -13.66 5.37
CA TRP A 54 7.97 -12.48 4.83
C TRP A 54 7.44 -12.16 3.44
N GLU A 55 7.41 -10.88 3.11
CA GLU A 55 7.04 -10.36 1.79
C GLU A 55 7.85 -9.08 1.56
N GLY A 56 8.25 -8.83 0.31
CA GLY A 56 8.98 -7.61 -0.02
C GLY A 56 9.15 -7.41 -1.51
N ASN A 57 9.24 -6.14 -1.91
CA ASN A 57 9.70 -5.82 -3.25
C ASN A 57 11.11 -6.39 -3.43
N TRP A 58 11.38 -6.90 -4.63
CA TRP A 58 12.60 -7.65 -4.96
C TRP A 58 13.87 -6.99 -4.43
N ARG A 59 14.11 -5.74 -4.86
CA ARG A 59 15.29 -4.98 -4.47
C ARG A 59 15.39 -4.79 -2.96
N ASP A 60 14.31 -4.35 -2.32
CA ASP A 60 14.33 -4.01 -0.90
C ASP A 60 14.67 -5.24 -0.05
N ILE A 61 14.03 -6.37 -0.31
CA ILE A 61 14.22 -7.57 0.53
C ILE A 61 15.61 -8.17 0.39
N PHE A 62 16.14 -8.28 -0.84
CA PHE A 62 17.47 -8.85 -1.06
C PHE A 62 18.60 -7.92 -0.56
N GLN A 63 18.39 -6.60 -0.60
CA GLN A 63 19.31 -5.65 0.05
C GLN A 63 19.33 -5.81 1.57
N ASN A 64 18.17 -6.01 2.20
CA ASN A 64 18.11 -6.28 3.64
C ASN A 64 18.75 -7.63 3.99
N TRP A 65 18.54 -8.65 3.16
CA TRP A 65 19.09 -9.99 3.36
C TRP A 65 20.61 -10.07 3.26
N GLU A 66 21.25 -9.22 2.44
CA GLU A 66 22.71 -9.09 2.43
C GLU A 66 23.26 -8.80 3.84
N ALA A 67 22.69 -7.81 4.54
CA ALA A 67 23.13 -7.46 5.88
C ALA A 67 22.71 -8.50 6.94
N LEU A 68 21.50 -9.05 6.80
CA LEU A 68 20.94 -10.02 7.74
C LEU A 68 21.72 -11.35 7.71
N PHE A 69 21.94 -11.93 6.54
CA PHE A 69 22.60 -13.23 6.43
C PHE A 69 24.10 -13.15 6.54
N ALA A 70 24.69 -11.95 6.49
CA ALA A 70 26.05 -11.76 6.98
C ALA A 70 26.18 -11.91 8.51
N THR A 71 25.05 -11.85 9.23
CA THR A 71 24.94 -12.14 10.67
C THR A 71 24.49 -13.58 10.94
N TYR A 72 23.62 -14.12 10.07
CA TYR A 72 23.12 -15.49 10.12
C TYR A 72 23.55 -16.27 8.87
N PRO A 73 24.84 -16.66 8.76
CA PRO A 73 25.40 -17.15 7.51
C PRO A 73 24.83 -18.49 7.02
N ALA A 74 24.28 -19.31 7.92
CA ALA A 74 23.65 -20.59 7.56
C ALA A 74 22.48 -20.48 6.57
N PHE A 75 21.93 -19.28 6.33
CA PHE A 75 20.82 -19.04 5.40
C PHE A 75 21.25 -18.33 4.10
N ILE A 76 22.54 -18.14 3.86
CA ILE A 76 23.02 -17.45 2.65
C ILE A 76 22.62 -18.23 1.38
N GLU A 77 22.84 -19.54 1.36
CA GLU A 77 22.50 -20.41 0.24
C GLU A 77 20.99 -20.47 0.03
N SER A 78 20.19 -20.35 1.09
CA SER A 78 18.74 -20.22 1.00
C SER A 78 18.31 -18.92 0.34
N ALA A 79 18.96 -17.81 0.68
CA ALA A 79 18.72 -16.53 0.02
C ALA A 79 19.11 -16.55 -1.45
N VAL A 80 20.23 -17.19 -1.81
CA VAL A 80 20.65 -17.41 -3.20
C VAL A 80 19.62 -18.26 -3.93
N SER A 81 19.14 -19.35 -3.32
CA SER A 81 18.14 -20.25 -3.92
C SER A 81 16.82 -19.53 -4.17
N ALA A 82 16.30 -18.82 -3.17
CA ALA A 82 15.09 -18.00 -3.30
C ALA A 82 15.23 -16.93 -4.40
N PHE A 83 16.40 -16.31 -4.53
CA PHE A 83 16.68 -15.35 -5.61
C PHE A 83 16.62 -16.02 -6.98
N VAL A 84 17.42 -17.07 -7.19
CA VAL A 84 17.56 -17.65 -8.53
C VAL A 84 16.27 -18.36 -8.96
N ASN A 85 15.59 -19.09 -8.08
CA ASN A 85 14.36 -19.82 -8.44
C ASN A 85 13.21 -18.88 -8.79
N ALA A 86 13.16 -17.70 -8.16
CA ALA A 86 12.22 -16.65 -8.50
C ALA A 86 12.59 -15.86 -9.79
N SER A 87 13.81 -16.00 -10.31
CA SER A 87 14.20 -15.40 -11.60
C SER A 87 13.61 -16.15 -12.80
N THR A 88 13.22 -15.41 -13.83
CA THR A 88 12.60 -15.91 -15.07
C THR A 88 13.64 -16.43 -16.05
N ARG A 89 13.21 -17.29 -16.99
CA ARG A 89 14.09 -17.88 -18.01
C ARG A 89 14.62 -16.90 -19.05
N ASP A 90 14.03 -15.71 -19.15
CA ASP A 90 14.52 -14.61 -19.99
C ASP A 90 15.42 -13.62 -19.23
N GLY A 91 15.82 -13.94 -17.99
CA GLY A 91 16.87 -13.22 -17.27
C GLY A 91 16.41 -12.00 -16.48
N TYR A 92 15.16 -12.05 -15.99
CA TYR A 92 14.54 -11.03 -15.16
C TYR A 92 13.87 -11.67 -13.93
N ASN A 93 12.92 -10.97 -13.32
CA ASN A 93 12.21 -11.42 -12.13
C ASN A 93 10.89 -10.68 -11.95
N PRO A 94 9.93 -11.28 -11.22
CA PRO A 94 8.74 -10.59 -10.72
C PRO A 94 9.11 -9.44 -9.77
N TYR A 95 8.18 -8.50 -9.57
CA TYR A 95 8.46 -7.30 -8.75
C TYR A 95 8.51 -7.62 -7.24
N ARG A 96 7.84 -8.69 -6.80
CA ARG A 96 7.71 -9.06 -5.38
C ARG A 96 7.92 -10.56 -5.17
N ILE A 97 8.54 -10.87 -4.04
CA ILE A 97 8.75 -12.23 -3.54
C ILE A 97 8.20 -12.33 -2.10
N THR A 98 7.66 -13.50 -1.76
CA THR A 98 7.05 -13.81 -0.47
C THR A 98 7.49 -15.19 0.01
N SER A 99 7.24 -15.51 1.29
CA SER A 99 7.45 -16.85 1.83
C SER A 99 6.58 -17.91 1.17
N GLU A 100 5.57 -17.52 0.39
CA GLU A 100 4.69 -18.43 -0.35
C GLU A 100 5.10 -18.55 -1.84
N GLY A 101 5.91 -17.63 -2.39
CA GLY A 101 6.27 -17.65 -3.81
C GLY A 101 6.51 -16.25 -4.39
N VAL A 102 5.98 -15.99 -5.58
CA VAL A 102 6.22 -14.75 -6.32
C VAL A 102 4.95 -14.08 -6.82
N ASP A 103 4.98 -12.74 -6.90
CA ASP A 103 3.91 -11.94 -7.47
C ASP A 103 4.44 -11.00 -8.56
N TRP A 104 3.74 -10.95 -9.69
CA TRP A 104 4.00 -10.02 -10.79
C TRP A 104 2.90 -8.95 -10.87
N GLU A 105 3.19 -7.86 -11.57
CA GLU A 105 2.25 -6.75 -11.78
C GLU A 105 1.23 -7.14 -12.87
N GLN A 106 0.02 -6.59 -12.77
CA GLN A 106 -0.99 -6.71 -13.82
C GLN A 106 -1.39 -5.30 -14.27
N PRO A 107 -1.50 -5.03 -15.58
CA PRO A 107 -2.04 -3.78 -16.08
C PRO A 107 -3.46 -3.61 -15.56
N ASP A 108 -3.79 -2.42 -15.04
CA ASP A 108 -5.18 -2.03 -14.82
C ASP A 108 -5.88 -1.92 -16.19
N PRO A 109 -6.89 -2.77 -16.48
CA PRO A 109 -7.57 -2.79 -17.78
C PRO A 109 -8.25 -1.47 -18.15
N HIS A 110 -8.50 -0.60 -17.17
CA HIS A 110 -9.17 0.68 -17.35
C HIS A 110 -8.20 1.87 -17.38
N ASN A 111 -6.89 1.62 -17.22
CA ASN A 111 -5.86 2.63 -17.27
C ASN A 111 -4.87 2.32 -18.40
N PRO A 112 -4.96 3.00 -19.57
CA PRO A 112 -4.05 2.74 -20.70
C PRO A 112 -2.59 3.11 -20.39
N TRP A 113 -2.31 3.78 -19.27
CA TRP A 113 -0.97 4.12 -18.79
C TRP A 113 -0.46 3.16 -17.71
N SER A 114 -1.26 2.17 -17.31
CA SER A 114 -0.84 1.12 -16.39
C SER A 114 0.01 0.09 -17.11
N ASN A 115 1.32 0.32 -17.16
CA ASN A 115 2.26 -0.62 -17.76
C ASN A 115 2.77 -1.64 -16.75
N LEU A 116 3.26 -2.77 -17.23
CA LEU A 116 4.05 -3.77 -16.48
C LEU A 116 5.52 -3.74 -16.95
N GLY A 117 6.43 -4.45 -16.30
CA GLY A 117 7.75 -4.69 -16.86
C GLY A 117 8.79 -5.24 -15.89
N TYR A 118 10.06 -5.15 -16.29
CA TYR A 118 11.20 -5.66 -15.52
C TYR A 118 12.23 -4.58 -15.25
N TRP A 119 12.56 -4.33 -13.98
CA TRP A 119 13.61 -3.38 -13.61
C TRP A 119 15.00 -3.90 -14.00
N GLY A 120 15.80 -3.03 -14.61
CA GLY A 120 17.10 -3.40 -15.18
C GLY A 120 18.15 -3.83 -14.14
N ASP A 121 18.09 -3.26 -12.94
CA ASP A 121 19.08 -3.45 -11.87
C ASP A 121 18.80 -4.67 -10.98
N HIS A 122 17.59 -5.22 -11.01
CA HIS A 122 17.11 -6.25 -10.09
C HIS A 122 17.92 -7.55 -10.07
N GLN A 123 18.63 -7.89 -11.15
CA GLN A 123 19.37 -9.16 -11.22
C GLN A 123 20.81 -9.02 -10.72
N ILE A 124 21.64 -8.30 -11.47
CA ILE A 124 23.09 -8.43 -11.40
C ILE A 124 23.67 -7.97 -10.06
N SER A 125 23.36 -6.74 -9.63
CA SER A 125 24.05 -6.14 -8.47
C SER A 125 23.73 -6.88 -7.17
N TYR A 126 22.45 -7.22 -6.95
CA TYR A 126 21.97 -7.88 -5.74
C TYR A 126 22.42 -9.35 -5.66
N LEU A 127 22.32 -10.09 -6.76
CA LEU A 127 22.80 -11.47 -6.83
C LEU A 127 24.31 -11.53 -6.58
N THR A 128 25.09 -10.63 -7.18
CA THR A 128 26.54 -10.54 -6.95
C THR A 128 26.87 -10.45 -5.46
N ARG A 129 26.13 -9.65 -4.70
CA ARG A 129 26.37 -9.49 -3.25
C ARG A 129 26.10 -10.77 -2.47
N LEU A 130 25.04 -11.51 -2.79
CA LEU A 130 24.73 -12.78 -2.15
C LEU A 130 25.79 -13.85 -2.49
N LEU A 131 26.22 -13.93 -3.76
CA LEU A 131 27.26 -14.87 -4.19
C LEU A 131 28.62 -14.54 -3.56
N GLU A 132 29.01 -13.26 -3.50
CA GLU A 132 30.22 -12.82 -2.78
C GLU A 132 30.15 -13.12 -1.28
N LEU A 133 28.95 -13.02 -0.69
CA LEU A 133 28.74 -13.36 0.71
C LEU A 133 28.92 -14.87 0.91
N SER A 134 28.29 -15.70 0.09
CA SER A 134 28.43 -17.17 0.12
C SER A 134 29.89 -17.58 -0.07
N LEU A 135 30.58 -17.11 -1.10
CA LEU A 135 31.98 -17.48 -1.34
C LEU A 135 32.93 -17.11 -0.20
N ARG A 136 32.63 -16.03 0.52
CA ARG A 136 33.42 -15.65 1.71
C ARG A 136 33.17 -16.60 2.87
N HIS A 137 31.93 -17.01 3.11
CA HIS A 137 31.54 -17.80 4.30
C HIS A 137 31.61 -19.31 4.06
N HIS A 138 31.15 -19.77 2.92
CA HIS A 138 30.99 -21.16 2.52
C HIS A 138 31.57 -21.40 1.11
N PRO A 139 32.89 -21.25 0.91
CA PRO A 139 33.53 -21.28 -0.42
C PRO A 139 33.20 -22.54 -1.24
N ASP A 140 32.98 -23.68 -0.58
CA ASP A 140 32.71 -24.95 -1.25
C ASP A 140 31.23 -25.25 -1.47
N GLN A 141 30.31 -24.66 -0.69
CA GLN A 141 28.87 -24.93 -0.82
C GLN A 141 28.33 -24.42 -2.16
N LEU A 142 28.60 -23.15 -2.48
CA LEU A 142 28.16 -22.56 -3.75
C LEU A 142 28.76 -23.30 -4.95
N ARG A 143 30.05 -23.68 -4.87
CA ARG A 143 30.73 -24.45 -5.92
C ARG A 143 30.08 -25.82 -6.11
N GLY A 144 29.72 -26.49 -5.01
CA GLY A 144 29.03 -27.78 -5.03
C GLY A 144 27.63 -27.72 -5.65
N MET A 145 26.96 -26.56 -5.60
CA MET A 145 25.62 -26.35 -6.17
C MET A 145 25.63 -26.10 -7.69
N LEU A 146 26.79 -25.74 -8.28
CA LEU A 146 26.88 -25.29 -9.69
C LEU A 146 26.31 -26.26 -10.71
N SER A 147 26.55 -27.56 -10.53
CA SER A 147 26.15 -28.61 -11.46
C SER A 147 24.86 -29.33 -11.03
N GLN A 148 24.30 -29.00 -9.87
CA GLN A 148 23.10 -29.66 -9.36
C GLN A 148 21.86 -29.13 -10.08
N GLU A 149 21.11 -30.02 -10.75
CA GLU A 149 19.84 -29.71 -11.41
C GLU A 149 18.71 -29.66 -10.36
N LEU A 150 18.73 -28.63 -9.52
CA LEU A 150 17.77 -28.42 -8.41
C LEU A 150 16.99 -27.10 -8.52
N PHE A 151 17.36 -26.23 -9.46
CA PHE A 151 16.80 -24.88 -9.54
C PHE A 151 15.73 -24.81 -10.62
N SER A 152 14.81 -23.86 -10.52
CA SER A 152 13.75 -23.67 -11.51
C SER A 152 13.66 -22.22 -11.96
N PHE A 153 12.71 -21.90 -12.84
CA PHE A 153 12.42 -20.54 -13.28
C PHE A 153 10.99 -20.17 -12.96
N ALA A 154 10.76 -18.96 -12.49
CA ALA A 154 9.43 -18.38 -12.41
C ALA A 154 8.83 -18.23 -13.82
N ASP A 155 7.60 -18.70 -14.00
CA ASP A 155 6.81 -18.61 -15.23
C ASP A 155 5.96 -17.34 -15.23
N VAL A 156 6.64 -16.19 -15.25
CA VAL A 156 5.98 -14.88 -15.34
C VAL A 156 5.40 -14.71 -16.76
N PRO A 157 4.11 -14.35 -16.92
CA PRO A 157 3.42 -14.33 -18.20
C PRO A 157 3.74 -13.09 -19.05
N TYR A 158 4.97 -12.58 -18.97
CA TYR A 158 5.42 -11.43 -19.76
C TYR A 158 6.12 -11.91 -21.03
N ARG A 159 5.91 -11.21 -22.14
CA ARG A 159 6.55 -11.49 -23.43
C ARG A 159 7.27 -10.26 -23.91
N LEU A 160 8.60 -10.31 -23.88
CA LEU A 160 9.42 -9.29 -24.54
C LEU A 160 9.25 -9.39 -26.04
N ARG A 161 8.94 -8.26 -26.68
CA ARG A 161 8.73 -8.18 -28.12
C ARG A 161 10.00 -8.54 -28.93
N PRO A 162 9.85 -8.87 -30.22
CA PRO A 162 10.97 -9.07 -31.14
C PRO A 162 11.90 -7.84 -31.18
N TYR A 163 13.18 -8.06 -31.47
CA TYR A 163 14.19 -7.01 -31.43
C TYR A 163 13.86 -5.83 -32.35
N GLU A 164 13.35 -6.09 -33.55
CA GLU A 164 12.98 -5.07 -34.52
C GLU A 164 11.88 -4.16 -33.98
N ALA A 165 10.91 -4.71 -33.25
CA ALA A 165 9.86 -3.93 -32.59
C ALA A 165 10.42 -3.10 -31.44
N LEU A 166 11.40 -3.61 -30.68
CA LEU A 166 12.09 -2.85 -29.64
C LEU A 166 12.88 -1.67 -30.22
N VAL A 167 13.54 -1.85 -31.38
CA VAL A 167 14.27 -0.76 -32.05
C VAL A 167 13.31 0.31 -32.56
N GLN A 168 12.12 -0.09 -33.03
CA GLN A 168 11.08 0.82 -33.51
C GLN A 168 10.42 1.62 -32.38
N ASP A 169 9.98 0.94 -31.32
CA ASP A 169 9.37 1.57 -30.14
C ASP A 169 9.81 0.87 -28.85
N PRO A 170 10.93 1.31 -28.24
CA PRO A 170 11.45 0.66 -27.05
C PRO A 170 10.64 0.95 -25.77
N ARG A 171 9.62 1.81 -25.83
CA ARG A 171 8.74 2.07 -24.69
C ARG A 171 7.59 1.05 -24.61
N ALA A 172 7.22 0.45 -25.75
CA ALA A 172 6.24 -0.64 -25.84
C ALA A 172 6.97 -1.97 -26.05
N ALA A 173 7.69 -2.43 -25.02
CA ALA A 173 8.62 -3.53 -25.11
C ALA A 173 8.09 -4.89 -24.62
N ILE A 174 7.04 -4.92 -23.79
CA ILE A 174 6.57 -6.13 -23.12
C ILE A 174 5.04 -6.22 -23.18
N ASP A 175 4.54 -7.36 -23.64
CA ASP A 175 3.12 -7.71 -23.64
C ASP A 175 2.79 -8.71 -22.51
N LEU A 176 1.55 -8.68 -22.01
CA LEU A 176 1.01 -9.69 -21.10
C LEU A 176 0.40 -10.84 -21.89
N ASP A 177 0.92 -12.05 -21.72
CA ASP A 177 0.37 -13.27 -22.29
C ASP A 177 -0.73 -13.84 -21.37
N VAL A 178 -1.98 -13.43 -21.66
CA VAL A 178 -3.16 -13.81 -20.88
C VAL A 178 -3.39 -15.33 -20.89
N ALA A 179 -3.03 -16.03 -21.98
CA ALA A 179 -3.18 -17.48 -22.06
C ALA A 179 -2.19 -18.18 -21.12
N ALA A 180 -0.92 -17.74 -21.12
CA ALA A 180 0.07 -18.23 -20.17
C ALA A 180 -0.30 -17.90 -18.72
N GLN A 181 -0.84 -16.71 -18.46
CA GLN A 181 -1.31 -16.36 -17.12
C GLN A 181 -2.39 -17.34 -16.62
N ARG A 182 -3.43 -17.61 -17.44
CA ARG A 182 -4.47 -18.59 -17.10
C ARG A 182 -3.90 -19.99 -16.88
N ALA A 183 -2.90 -20.40 -17.66
CA ALA A 183 -2.23 -21.68 -17.50
C ALA A 183 -1.48 -21.75 -16.16
N VAL A 184 -0.80 -20.67 -15.75
CA VAL A 184 -0.13 -20.58 -14.44
C VAL A 184 -1.18 -20.64 -13.32
N GLU A 185 -2.26 -19.88 -13.40
CA GLU A 185 -3.35 -19.87 -12.40
C GLU A 185 -3.98 -21.26 -12.23
N ALA A 186 -4.21 -21.98 -13.33
CA ALA A 186 -4.71 -23.36 -13.30
C ALA A 186 -3.72 -24.32 -12.61
N ARG A 187 -2.41 -24.17 -12.86
CA ARG A 187 -1.39 -24.97 -12.17
C ARG A 187 -1.28 -24.61 -10.69
N VAL A 188 -1.44 -23.34 -10.32
CA VAL A 188 -1.44 -22.92 -8.92
C VAL A 188 -2.62 -23.52 -8.15
N ALA A 189 -3.80 -23.55 -8.77
CA ALA A 189 -4.97 -24.22 -8.19
C ALA A 189 -4.76 -25.73 -8.00
N ALA A 190 -4.02 -26.38 -8.90
CA ALA A 190 -3.80 -27.83 -8.87
C ALA A 190 -2.62 -28.27 -7.98
N ARG A 191 -1.52 -27.51 -7.94
CA ARG A 191 -0.23 -27.92 -7.36
C ARG A 191 0.30 -26.96 -6.28
N GLY A 192 -0.46 -25.94 -5.91
CA GLY A 192 0.00 -24.88 -5.03
C GLY A 192 1.02 -23.96 -5.70
N GLN A 193 1.84 -23.27 -4.91
CA GLN A 193 2.63 -22.14 -5.41
C GLN A 193 3.75 -22.53 -6.39
N ASP A 194 4.20 -23.79 -6.39
CA ASP A 194 5.09 -24.33 -7.42
C ASP A 194 4.46 -24.30 -8.83
N GLY A 195 3.13 -24.15 -8.94
CA GLY A 195 2.46 -23.90 -10.22
C GLY A 195 2.93 -22.62 -10.94
N ARG A 196 3.54 -21.68 -10.21
CA ARG A 196 4.18 -20.45 -10.74
C ARG A 196 5.57 -20.69 -11.33
N LEU A 197 6.11 -21.90 -11.24
CA LEU A 197 7.38 -22.27 -11.87
C LEU A 197 7.11 -22.90 -13.25
N LEU A 198 8.15 -22.93 -14.09
CA LEU A 198 8.06 -23.58 -15.40
C LEU A 198 7.80 -25.08 -15.22
N PRO A 199 6.80 -25.66 -15.90
CA PRO A 199 6.47 -27.06 -15.75
C PRO A 199 7.42 -27.99 -16.53
N SER A 200 7.58 -29.21 -16.04
CA SER A 200 8.12 -30.36 -16.77
C SER A 200 7.18 -31.55 -16.56
N GLY A 201 6.14 -31.65 -17.40
CA GLY A 201 5.06 -32.61 -17.20
C GLY A 201 4.31 -32.39 -15.87
N GLU A 202 4.41 -33.35 -14.96
CA GLU A 202 3.76 -33.30 -13.64
C GLU A 202 4.59 -32.58 -12.56
N THR A 203 5.88 -32.34 -12.80
CA THR A 203 6.79 -31.67 -11.86
C THR A 203 7.20 -30.29 -12.40
N VAL A 204 8.14 -29.62 -11.70
CA VAL A 204 8.77 -28.39 -12.21
C VAL A 204 10.01 -28.71 -13.03
N LEU A 205 10.33 -27.82 -13.97
CA LEU A 205 11.57 -27.88 -14.72
C LEU A 205 12.74 -27.60 -13.79
N HIS A 206 13.67 -28.54 -13.70
CA HIS A 206 14.91 -28.41 -12.94
C HIS A 206 16.11 -28.13 -13.87
N VAL A 207 16.92 -27.14 -13.51
CA VAL A 207 18.14 -26.70 -14.18
C VAL A 207 19.29 -26.53 -13.19
N SER A 208 20.51 -26.50 -13.71
CA SER A 208 21.71 -26.25 -12.92
C SER A 208 21.79 -24.80 -12.43
N LEU A 209 22.45 -24.57 -11.28
CA LEU A 209 22.75 -23.19 -10.85
C LEU A 209 23.61 -22.47 -11.91
N THR A 210 24.49 -23.18 -12.61
CA THR A 210 25.26 -22.62 -13.72
C THR A 210 24.35 -21.99 -14.79
N GLU A 211 23.31 -22.70 -15.20
CA GLU A 211 22.30 -22.18 -16.14
C GLU A 211 21.58 -20.96 -15.55
N LYS A 212 21.17 -21.02 -14.27
CA LYS A 212 20.54 -19.87 -13.58
C LYS A 212 21.42 -18.62 -13.53
N LEU A 213 22.74 -18.77 -13.40
CA LEU A 213 23.69 -17.66 -13.38
C LEU A 213 24.01 -17.14 -14.78
N LEU A 214 23.97 -18.00 -15.80
CA LEU A 214 24.27 -17.65 -17.18
C LEU A 214 23.16 -16.84 -17.85
N VAL A 215 21.89 -17.21 -17.60
CA VAL A 215 20.72 -16.55 -18.20
C VAL A 215 20.71 -15.01 -18.02
N PRO A 216 20.83 -14.44 -16.80
CA PRO A 216 20.83 -12.99 -16.64
C PRO A 216 22.05 -12.31 -17.28
N VAL A 217 23.20 -12.99 -17.38
CA VAL A 217 24.38 -12.48 -18.08
C VAL A 217 24.10 -12.33 -19.58
N LEU A 218 23.59 -13.39 -20.22
CA LEU A 218 23.28 -13.37 -21.65
C LEU A 218 22.14 -12.40 -21.98
N ALA A 219 21.13 -12.29 -21.11
CA ALA A 219 20.06 -11.29 -21.27
C ALA A 219 20.61 -9.85 -21.26
N LYS A 220 21.55 -9.53 -20.36
CA LYS A 220 22.16 -8.20 -20.28
C LYS A 220 23.14 -7.95 -21.43
N LEU A 221 23.95 -8.92 -21.82
CA LEU A 221 24.83 -8.82 -22.99
C LEU A 221 24.03 -8.69 -24.30
N GLY A 222 22.88 -9.36 -24.41
CA GLY A 222 21.92 -9.18 -25.51
C GLY A 222 21.35 -7.75 -25.61
N SER A 223 21.48 -6.96 -24.55
CA SER A 223 21.08 -5.55 -24.49
C SER A 223 22.28 -4.60 -24.38
N LEU A 224 23.50 -5.08 -24.67
CA LEU A 224 24.71 -4.27 -24.63
C LEU A 224 24.69 -3.21 -25.75
N VAL A 225 24.96 -1.96 -25.36
CA VAL A 225 25.23 -0.84 -26.26
C VAL A 225 26.71 -0.51 -26.15
N PRO A 226 27.57 -0.98 -27.09
CA PRO A 226 29.00 -0.77 -27.01
C PRO A 226 29.34 0.71 -26.86
N GLY A 227 30.30 1.08 -26.02
CA GLY A 227 30.69 2.47 -25.80
C GLY A 227 29.72 3.27 -24.92
N GLY A 228 28.65 2.63 -24.41
CA GLY A 228 27.75 3.18 -23.40
C GLY A 228 27.58 2.19 -22.24
N GLY A 229 26.57 1.32 -22.31
CA GLY A 229 26.20 0.43 -21.22
C GLY A 229 25.11 -0.56 -21.60
N ILE A 230 24.19 -0.86 -20.69
CA ILE A 230 23.07 -1.79 -20.94
C ILE A 230 21.80 -1.04 -21.27
N TRP A 231 21.16 -1.36 -22.39
CA TRP A 231 19.93 -0.72 -22.83
C TRP A 231 18.75 -0.99 -21.87
N MET A 232 18.05 0.07 -21.47
CA MET A 232 16.90 0.03 -20.56
C MET A 232 15.58 -0.16 -21.33
N ASN A 233 15.39 -1.33 -21.95
CA ASN A 233 14.30 -1.59 -22.90
C ASN A 233 13.20 -2.52 -22.34
N THR A 234 12.91 -2.44 -21.04
CA THR A 234 12.04 -3.39 -20.33
C THR A 234 10.87 -2.73 -19.59
N GLN A 235 10.42 -1.55 -20.06
CA GLN A 235 9.28 -0.76 -19.56
C GLN A 235 9.34 -0.31 -18.08
N ARG A 236 10.45 -0.59 -17.38
CA ARG A 236 10.71 -0.14 -16.01
C ARG A 236 12.09 0.52 -15.91
N PRO A 237 12.26 1.46 -14.97
CA PRO A 237 13.58 2.03 -14.68
C PRO A 237 14.49 1.03 -13.95
N GLU A 238 15.62 1.55 -13.47
CA GLU A 238 16.48 0.89 -12.49
C GLU A 238 16.16 1.41 -11.07
N TRP A 239 17.19 1.63 -10.23
CA TRP A 239 17.02 2.02 -8.82
C TRP A 239 16.26 3.35 -8.65
N ASN A 240 16.59 4.35 -9.46
CA ASN A 240 16.01 5.69 -9.35
C ASN A 240 14.69 5.79 -10.12
N ASP A 241 13.57 5.52 -9.44
CA ASP A 241 12.24 5.63 -10.04
C ASP A 241 11.88 7.06 -10.49
N ALA A 242 12.54 8.10 -9.95
CA ALA A 242 12.33 9.47 -10.42
C ALA A 242 12.90 9.71 -11.83
N ASN A 243 13.78 8.84 -12.33
CA ASN A 243 14.29 8.82 -13.70
C ASN A 243 13.56 7.80 -14.60
N ASN A 244 12.28 7.51 -14.31
CA ASN A 244 11.50 6.52 -15.06
C ASN A 244 11.34 6.76 -16.56
N ALA A 245 11.43 8.01 -17.03
CA ALA A 245 11.33 8.30 -18.47
C ALA A 245 12.56 7.84 -19.27
N LEU A 246 13.64 7.42 -18.59
CA LEU A 246 14.75 6.71 -19.22
C LEU A 246 14.36 5.31 -19.72
N ALA A 247 13.31 4.68 -19.18
CA ALA A 247 12.84 3.42 -19.73
C ALA A 247 12.46 3.60 -21.22
N GLY A 248 13.08 2.80 -22.08
CA GLY A 248 13.00 2.85 -23.53
C GLY A 248 14.26 3.41 -24.18
N ALA A 249 14.67 4.64 -23.84
CA ALA A 249 15.80 5.31 -24.51
C ALA A 249 17.11 5.27 -23.71
N GLY A 250 17.04 4.98 -22.41
CA GLY A 250 18.18 5.04 -21.50
C GLY A 250 19.16 3.89 -21.71
N VAL A 251 20.44 4.17 -21.45
CA VAL A 251 21.53 3.19 -21.45
C VAL A 251 22.23 3.27 -20.10
N SER A 252 22.20 2.19 -19.33
CA SER A 252 22.74 2.13 -17.97
C SER A 252 24.22 1.76 -17.97
N VAL A 253 25.06 2.75 -17.68
CA VAL A 253 26.48 2.55 -17.34
C VAL A 253 26.60 1.91 -15.95
N VAL A 254 25.65 2.19 -15.06
CA VAL A 254 25.54 1.61 -13.71
C VAL A 254 25.47 0.08 -13.78
N THR A 255 24.54 -0.47 -14.55
CA THR A 255 24.39 -1.92 -14.70
C THR A 255 25.57 -2.52 -15.45
N ALA A 256 26.18 -1.82 -16.41
CA ALA A 256 27.41 -2.28 -17.06
C ALA A 256 28.57 -2.44 -16.06
N ALA A 257 28.74 -1.48 -15.15
CA ALA A 257 29.75 -1.53 -14.09
C ALA A 257 29.56 -2.72 -13.15
N TYR A 258 28.32 -2.99 -12.72
CA TYR A 258 28.01 -4.15 -11.88
C TYR A 258 28.09 -5.47 -12.64
N LEU A 259 27.71 -5.52 -13.93
CA LEU A 259 27.85 -6.71 -14.76
C LEU A 259 29.32 -7.07 -14.94
N ARG A 260 30.19 -6.08 -15.13
CA ARG A 260 31.63 -6.29 -15.19
C ARG A 260 32.16 -6.93 -13.90
N ARG A 261 31.74 -6.45 -12.72
CA ARG A 261 32.07 -7.08 -11.42
C ARG A 261 31.53 -8.51 -11.33
N HIS A 262 30.30 -8.73 -11.78
CA HIS A 262 29.67 -10.04 -11.79
C HIS A 262 30.41 -11.05 -12.66
N LEU A 263 30.86 -10.66 -13.87
CA LEU A 263 31.66 -11.51 -14.74
C LEU A 263 33.01 -11.88 -14.12
N VAL A 264 33.64 -10.98 -13.35
CA VAL A 264 34.86 -11.32 -12.61
C VAL A 264 34.58 -12.40 -11.55
N LEU A 265 33.45 -12.28 -10.83
CA LEU A 265 33.03 -13.27 -9.84
C LEU A 265 32.74 -14.63 -10.49
N LEU A 266 31.93 -14.64 -11.55
CA LEU A 266 31.55 -15.86 -12.27
C LEU A 266 32.75 -16.52 -12.95
N GLN A 267 33.69 -15.75 -13.50
CA GLN A 267 34.93 -16.30 -14.04
C GLN A 267 35.72 -17.08 -12.98
N GLY A 268 35.80 -16.57 -11.75
CA GLY A 268 36.43 -17.29 -10.65
C GLY A 268 35.64 -18.52 -10.19
N LEU A 269 34.31 -18.43 -10.21
CA LEU A 269 33.42 -19.52 -9.81
C LEU A 269 33.45 -20.69 -10.80
N TRP A 270 33.31 -20.41 -12.09
CA TRP A 270 33.37 -21.42 -13.16
C TRP A 270 34.79 -21.90 -13.44
N GLY A 271 35.81 -21.06 -13.22
CA GLY A 271 37.22 -21.46 -13.31
C GLY A 271 37.63 -22.54 -12.30
N ALA A 272 36.90 -22.67 -11.19
CA ALA A 272 37.08 -23.74 -10.22
C ALA A 272 36.40 -25.07 -10.64
N HIS A 273 35.61 -25.06 -11.72
CA HIS A 273 34.91 -26.24 -12.23
C HIS A 273 35.69 -26.87 -13.39
N SER A 274 36.32 -28.02 -13.14
CA SER A 274 37.01 -28.79 -14.17
C SER A 274 36.05 -29.80 -14.81
N GLY A 275 35.40 -29.43 -15.93
CA GLY A 275 34.54 -30.35 -16.67
C GLY A 275 33.53 -29.70 -17.60
N GLU A 276 32.47 -30.46 -17.86
CA GLU A 276 31.34 -30.07 -18.70
C GLU A 276 30.19 -29.53 -17.85
N VAL A 277 29.45 -28.56 -18.39
CA VAL A 277 28.21 -28.02 -17.82
C VAL A 277 27.02 -28.45 -18.67
N ARG A 278 25.89 -28.76 -18.03
CA ARG A 278 24.64 -29.06 -18.73
C ARG A 278 23.78 -27.81 -18.84
N LEU A 279 23.39 -27.48 -20.07
CA LEU A 279 22.53 -26.34 -20.41
C LEU A 279 21.34 -26.82 -21.24
N THR A 280 20.23 -26.08 -21.23
CA THR A 280 19.22 -26.20 -22.29
C THR A 280 19.83 -25.91 -23.67
N SER A 281 19.36 -26.60 -24.71
CA SER A 281 19.85 -26.44 -26.08
C SER A 281 19.60 -25.03 -26.61
N ALA A 282 18.48 -24.40 -26.24
CA ALA A 282 18.20 -23.01 -26.57
C ALA A 282 19.25 -22.05 -25.97
N LEU A 283 19.60 -22.25 -24.70
CA LEU A 283 20.59 -21.40 -24.03
C LEU A 283 22.00 -21.61 -24.59
N ALA A 284 22.34 -22.85 -24.95
CA ALA A 284 23.62 -23.15 -25.61
C ALA A 284 23.74 -22.44 -26.97
N ARG A 285 22.66 -22.40 -27.78
CA ARG A 285 22.63 -21.63 -29.03
C ARG A 285 22.76 -20.12 -28.79
N LEU A 286 22.12 -19.59 -27.75
CA LEU A 286 22.29 -18.17 -27.37
C LEU A 286 23.74 -17.88 -26.97
N LEU A 287 24.35 -18.76 -26.18
CA LEU A 287 25.76 -18.65 -25.78
C LEU A 287 26.68 -18.62 -27.02
N ASP A 288 26.46 -19.52 -27.97
CA ASP A 288 27.23 -19.55 -29.24
C ASP A 288 27.09 -18.25 -30.03
N ALA A 289 25.86 -17.78 -30.21
CA ALA A 289 25.57 -16.57 -30.95
C ALA A 289 26.21 -15.33 -30.30
N VAL A 290 26.13 -15.20 -28.97
CA VAL A 290 26.76 -14.10 -28.22
C VAL A 290 28.29 -14.20 -28.26
N LEU A 291 28.86 -15.39 -28.08
CA LEU A 291 30.31 -15.59 -28.19
C LEU A 291 30.83 -15.26 -29.59
N GLY A 292 30.12 -15.70 -30.64
CA GLY A 292 30.41 -15.38 -32.04
C GLY A 292 30.41 -13.88 -32.26
N ALA A 293 29.31 -13.21 -31.90
CA ALA A 293 29.16 -11.77 -32.06
C ALA A 293 30.27 -10.96 -31.35
N LEU A 294 30.55 -11.25 -30.07
CA LEU A 294 31.57 -10.52 -29.31
C LEU A 294 33.00 -10.80 -29.79
N ARG A 295 33.25 -11.96 -30.41
CA ARG A 295 34.56 -12.34 -30.94
C ARG A 295 34.82 -11.75 -32.31
N GLU A 296 33.85 -11.89 -33.23
CA GLU A 296 33.95 -11.42 -34.62
C GLU A 296 34.06 -9.91 -34.68
N GLU A 297 33.26 -9.20 -33.88
CA GLU A 297 33.22 -7.73 -33.87
C GLU A 297 34.28 -7.11 -32.95
N ARG A 298 35.14 -7.93 -32.32
CA ARG A 298 36.18 -7.45 -31.38
C ARG A 298 37.09 -6.35 -31.94
N PRO A 299 37.47 -6.32 -33.23
CA PRO A 299 38.27 -5.22 -33.79
C PRO A 299 37.62 -3.84 -33.63
N LEU A 300 36.29 -3.75 -33.50
CA LEU A 300 35.59 -2.47 -33.27
C LEU A 300 35.95 -1.82 -31.93
N LEU A 301 36.51 -2.57 -30.97
CA LEU A 301 36.96 -2.00 -29.68
C LEU A 301 38.12 -1.00 -29.84
N GLU A 302 38.86 -1.03 -30.94
CA GLU A 302 39.94 -0.08 -31.22
C GLU A 302 39.41 1.23 -31.82
N ALA A 303 38.31 1.17 -32.57
CA ALA A 303 37.72 2.29 -33.28
C ALA A 303 36.19 2.13 -33.42
N MET A 304 35.46 2.47 -32.36
CA MET A 304 34.00 2.37 -32.33
C MET A 304 33.34 3.60 -32.98
N ASP A 305 32.48 3.38 -33.97
CA ASP A 305 31.59 4.39 -34.55
C ASP A 305 30.10 3.98 -34.41
N ASP A 306 29.18 4.86 -34.80
CA ASP A 306 27.74 4.61 -34.61
C ASP A 306 27.19 3.50 -35.53
N ARG A 307 27.87 3.19 -36.63
CA ARG A 307 27.51 2.07 -37.52
C ARG A 307 27.96 0.74 -36.93
N GLY A 308 29.19 0.68 -36.43
CA GLY A 308 29.75 -0.44 -35.69
C GLY A 308 28.94 -0.74 -34.44
N ARG A 309 28.59 0.30 -33.66
CA ARG A 309 27.71 0.17 -32.50
C ARG A 309 26.37 -0.47 -32.87
N ARG A 310 25.73 0.05 -33.93
CA ARG A 310 24.44 -0.47 -34.40
C ARG A 310 24.54 -1.94 -34.82
N ARG A 311 25.58 -2.30 -35.57
CA ARG A 311 25.81 -3.67 -36.04
C ARG A 311 25.89 -4.66 -34.86
N VAL A 312 26.70 -4.34 -33.85
CA VAL A 312 26.86 -5.20 -32.66
C VAL A 312 25.55 -5.33 -31.89
N MET A 313 24.82 -4.22 -31.72
CA MET A 313 23.51 -4.22 -31.08
C MET A 313 22.51 -5.11 -31.83
N ASP A 314 22.45 -5.00 -33.16
CA ASP A 314 21.56 -5.80 -33.99
C ASP A 314 21.85 -7.29 -33.85
N THR A 315 23.12 -7.70 -33.96
CA THR A 315 23.50 -9.11 -33.82
C THR A 315 23.18 -9.67 -32.43
N LEU A 316 23.54 -8.96 -31.35
CA LEU A 316 23.29 -9.40 -29.97
C LEU A 316 21.79 -9.40 -29.63
N GLY A 317 21.07 -8.37 -30.05
CA GLY A 317 19.65 -8.21 -29.81
C GLY A 317 18.81 -9.26 -30.53
N GLN A 318 19.16 -9.58 -31.78
CA GLN A 318 18.52 -10.64 -32.55
C GLN A 318 18.79 -12.01 -31.96
N ALA A 319 20.02 -12.30 -31.52
CA ALA A 319 20.34 -13.55 -30.82
C ALA A 319 19.48 -13.73 -29.56
N ALA A 320 19.38 -12.69 -28.74
CA ALA A 320 18.54 -12.71 -27.53
C ALA A 320 17.05 -12.82 -27.85
N ALA A 321 16.56 -12.18 -28.93
CA ALA A 321 15.17 -12.30 -29.36
C ALA A 321 14.84 -13.69 -29.90
N ALA A 322 15.73 -14.31 -30.67
CA ALA A 322 15.57 -15.68 -31.17
C ALA A 322 15.48 -16.68 -30.01
N TYR A 323 16.35 -16.57 -29.01
CA TYR A 323 16.27 -17.37 -27.79
C TYR A 323 14.91 -17.21 -27.08
N ARG A 324 14.46 -15.97 -26.88
CA ARG A 324 13.18 -15.71 -26.22
C ARG A 324 12.00 -16.30 -27.00
N ALA A 325 11.97 -16.13 -28.32
CA ALA A 325 10.91 -16.68 -29.16
C ALA A 325 10.83 -18.22 -29.02
N GLU A 326 11.98 -18.89 -29.07
CA GLU A 326 12.06 -20.34 -28.90
C GLU A 326 11.55 -20.78 -27.51
N VAL A 327 12.07 -20.17 -26.43
CA VAL A 327 11.64 -20.60 -25.09
C VAL A 327 10.18 -20.23 -24.83
N TYR A 328 9.67 -19.09 -25.29
CA TYR A 328 8.26 -18.72 -25.15
C TYR A 328 7.32 -19.72 -25.83
N ALA A 329 7.75 -20.36 -26.92
CA ALA A 329 7.02 -21.47 -27.55
C ALA A 329 7.09 -22.80 -26.78
N GLY A 330 7.90 -22.88 -25.71
CA GLY A 330 8.10 -24.10 -24.92
C GLY A 330 9.14 -25.05 -25.52
N GLU A 331 9.97 -24.56 -26.44
CA GLU A 331 10.95 -25.36 -27.19
C GLU A 331 12.36 -25.28 -26.56
N GLY A 332 13.28 -26.10 -27.08
CA GLY A 332 14.71 -26.02 -26.76
C GLY A 332 15.12 -26.48 -25.37
N LEU A 333 14.28 -27.26 -24.69
CA LEU A 333 14.49 -27.72 -23.31
C LEU A 333 15.46 -28.91 -23.18
N ASP A 334 15.82 -29.56 -24.30
CA ASP A 334 16.78 -30.67 -24.30
C ASP A 334 18.14 -30.25 -23.72
N ARG A 335 18.78 -31.18 -23.01
CA ARG A 335 20.05 -30.91 -22.31
C ARG A 335 21.24 -31.20 -23.21
N VAL A 336 22.13 -30.22 -23.35
CA VAL A 336 23.41 -30.36 -24.04
C VAL A 336 24.57 -30.14 -23.08
N SER A 337 25.64 -30.90 -23.28
CA SER A 337 26.90 -30.77 -22.55
C SER A 337 27.78 -29.72 -23.23
N ARG A 338 28.33 -28.78 -22.46
CA ARG A 338 29.24 -27.73 -22.95
C ARG A 338 30.49 -27.65 -22.08
N PRO A 339 31.67 -27.40 -22.65
CA PRO A 339 32.88 -27.19 -21.85
C PRO A 339 32.74 -25.96 -20.95
N ALA A 340 33.07 -26.06 -19.66
CA ALA A 340 33.06 -24.90 -18.74
C ALA A 340 33.97 -23.74 -19.23
N GLY A 341 35.00 -24.06 -20.04
CA GLY A 341 35.88 -23.07 -20.68
C GLY A 341 35.15 -22.07 -21.58
N GLU A 342 34.01 -22.43 -22.16
CA GLU A 342 33.20 -21.49 -22.95
C GLU A 342 32.59 -20.38 -22.10
N LEU A 343 32.17 -20.72 -20.87
CA LEU A 343 31.65 -19.74 -19.91
C LEU A 343 32.74 -18.76 -19.43
N ILE A 344 33.96 -19.26 -19.26
CA ILE A 344 35.15 -18.44 -18.95
C ILE A 344 35.44 -17.50 -20.12
N ASN A 345 35.39 -18.01 -21.36
CA ASN A 345 35.58 -17.20 -22.57
C ASN A 345 34.52 -16.10 -22.69
N LEU A 346 33.26 -16.40 -22.37
CA LEU A 346 32.19 -15.40 -22.31
C LEU A 346 32.53 -14.30 -21.30
N CYS A 347 33.00 -14.67 -20.10
CA CYS A 347 33.39 -13.69 -19.09
C CYS A 347 34.53 -12.79 -19.59
N VAL A 348 35.55 -13.36 -20.24
CA VAL A 348 36.70 -12.60 -20.77
C VAL A 348 36.27 -11.64 -21.88
N LEU A 349 35.52 -12.14 -22.87
CA LEU A 349 35.05 -11.30 -23.98
C LEU A 349 34.06 -10.23 -23.49
N GLY A 350 33.03 -10.62 -22.74
CA GLY A 350 32.06 -9.70 -22.18
C GLY A 350 32.71 -8.59 -21.35
N ARG A 351 33.71 -8.93 -20.52
CA ARG A 351 34.49 -7.93 -19.78
C ARG A 351 35.23 -6.96 -20.68
N ALA A 352 35.86 -7.40 -21.77
CA ALA A 352 36.56 -6.50 -22.69
C ALA A 352 35.62 -5.42 -23.28
N TRP A 353 34.41 -5.83 -23.66
CA TRP A 353 33.38 -4.91 -24.19
C TRP A 353 32.81 -3.98 -23.12
N LEU A 354 32.63 -4.47 -21.89
CA LEU A 354 32.18 -3.66 -20.75
C LEU A 354 33.27 -2.68 -20.30
N ASP A 355 34.52 -3.11 -20.21
CA ASP A 355 35.67 -2.28 -19.86
C ASP A 355 35.85 -1.16 -20.90
N HIS A 356 35.69 -1.45 -22.20
CA HIS A 356 35.65 -0.42 -23.25
C HIS A 356 34.51 0.60 -23.03
N SER A 357 33.31 0.12 -22.69
CA SER A 357 32.15 0.99 -22.48
C SER A 357 32.32 1.87 -21.21
N LEU A 358 32.87 1.31 -20.13
CA LEU A 358 33.20 2.05 -18.91
C LEU A 358 34.31 3.08 -19.15
N ALA A 359 35.31 2.77 -19.98
CA ALA A 359 36.34 3.73 -20.37
C ALA A 359 35.74 4.90 -21.17
N ALA A 360 34.82 4.61 -22.10
CA ALA A 360 34.10 5.64 -22.87
C ALA A 360 33.21 6.53 -21.98
N ALA A 361 32.63 5.98 -20.90
CA ALA A 361 31.80 6.71 -19.94
C ALA A 361 32.59 7.70 -19.05
N ARG A 362 33.94 7.69 -19.08
CA ARG A 362 34.73 8.68 -18.35
C ARG A 362 34.54 10.07 -18.96
N ARG A 363 34.33 11.06 -18.11
CA ARG A 363 34.08 12.45 -18.49
C ARG A 363 35.36 13.29 -18.39
N PRO A 364 35.45 14.42 -19.12
CA PRO A 364 36.61 15.32 -19.04
C PRO A 364 36.86 15.91 -17.65
N ASP A 365 35.80 16.06 -16.84
CA ASP A 365 35.87 16.53 -15.45
C ASP A 365 36.36 15.46 -14.45
N GLY A 366 36.62 14.24 -14.94
CA GLY A 366 37.08 13.10 -14.15
C GLY A 366 35.96 12.27 -13.51
N LEU A 367 34.69 12.69 -13.61
CA LEU A 367 33.54 11.88 -13.22
C LEU A 367 33.20 10.84 -14.31
N PHE A 368 32.21 10.00 -14.04
CA PHE A 368 31.69 9.02 -15.00
C PHE A 368 30.22 9.28 -15.31
N ASP A 369 29.77 8.90 -16.50
CA ASP A 369 28.35 8.88 -16.82
C ASP A 369 27.63 7.82 -15.98
N GLY A 370 26.39 8.12 -15.57
CA GLY A 370 25.52 7.14 -14.91
C GLY A 370 24.58 6.47 -15.91
N TYR A 371 23.94 7.30 -16.74
CA TYR A 371 23.05 6.88 -17.81
C TYR A 371 23.28 7.78 -19.02
N ASP A 372 23.14 7.21 -20.21
CA ASP A 372 23.14 7.91 -21.50
C ASP A 372 21.80 7.71 -22.22
N LEU A 373 21.58 8.43 -23.32
CA LEU A 373 20.42 8.27 -24.19
C LEU A 373 20.82 7.66 -25.53
N LEU A 374 20.15 6.57 -25.91
CA LEU A 374 20.30 5.89 -27.19
C LEU A 374 19.40 6.52 -28.25
N ARG A 375 19.96 6.74 -29.44
CA ARG A 375 19.22 7.17 -30.62
C ARG A 375 19.50 6.26 -31.80
N PHE A 376 18.44 5.72 -32.39
CA PHE A 376 18.52 4.99 -33.63
C PHE A 376 18.39 5.95 -34.82
N GLY A 377 19.32 5.84 -35.77
CA GLY A 377 19.22 6.40 -37.10
C GLY A 377 19.23 5.31 -38.17
N PRO A 378 19.12 5.68 -39.46
CA PRO A 378 19.22 4.72 -40.56
C PRO A 378 20.58 3.99 -40.55
N GLY A 379 20.60 2.74 -40.07
CA GLY A 379 21.82 1.93 -39.93
C GLY A 379 22.81 2.42 -38.88
N THR A 380 22.41 3.32 -37.98
CA THR A 380 23.27 3.88 -36.92
C THR A 380 22.60 3.82 -35.55
N ALA A 381 23.43 3.83 -34.51
CA ALA A 381 23.04 3.96 -33.11
C ALA A 381 24.01 4.93 -32.43
N SER A 382 23.53 6.12 -32.07
CA SER A 382 24.32 7.17 -31.42
C SER A 382 23.96 7.30 -29.94
N LEU A 383 24.86 7.89 -29.16
CA LEU A 383 24.68 8.13 -27.71
C LEU A 383 24.74 9.62 -27.40
N ASP A 384 23.74 10.13 -26.69
CA ASP A 384 23.74 11.46 -26.11
C ASP A 384 24.01 11.36 -24.60
N ARG A 385 25.05 12.05 -24.11
CA ARG A 385 25.42 12.03 -22.68
C ARG A 385 24.45 12.84 -21.83
N LEU A 386 24.15 12.34 -20.65
CA LEU A 386 23.42 13.10 -19.62
C LEU A 386 24.39 13.82 -18.67
N TYR A 387 23.80 14.59 -17.75
CA TYR A 387 24.52 15.19 -16.63
C TYR A 387 25.09 14.09 -15.70
N PRO A 388 26.20 14.34 -14.97
CA PRO A 388 26.77 13.35 -14.07
C PRO A 388 25.78 12.99 -12.96
N MET A 389 25.76 11.73 -12.53
CA MET A 389 24.89 11.25 -11.46
C MET A 389 25.70 10.50 -10.41
N LEU A 390 25.37 10.67 -9.12
CA LEU A 390 26.09 10.02 -8.02
C LEU A 390 26.14 8.50 -8.16
N GLU A 391 25.05 7.91 -8.66
CA GLU A 391 24.93 6.47 -8.88
C GLU A 391 26.00 5.91 -9.83
N GLY A 392 26.33 6.62 -10.91
CA GLY A 392 27.41 6.20 -11.82
C GLY A 392 28.77 6.13 -11.13
N GLN A 393 29.01 7.05 -10.19
CA GLN A 393 30.27 7.13 -9.44
C GLN A 393 30.38 5.96 -8.46
N VAL A 394 29.28 5.67 -7.76
CA VAL A 394 29.16 4.50 -6.87
C VAL A 394 29.38 3.20 -7.64
N ALA A 395 28.78 3.09 -8.82
CA ALA A 395 28.87 1.89 -9.64
C ALA A 395 30.28 1.65 -10.16
N VAL A 396 30.96 2.68 -10.70
CA VAL A 396 32.32 2.53 -11.23
C VAL A 396 33.33 2.24 -10.11
N LEU A 397 33.20 2.86 -8.93
CA LEU A 397 34.01 2.52 -7.74
C LEU A 397 33.79 1.06 -7.32
N SER A 398 32.57 0.55 -7.47
CA SER A 398 32.22 -0.82 -7.14
C SER A 398 32.63 -1.84 -8.20
N SER A 399 32.92 -1.42 -9.44
CA SER A 399 33.16 -2.32 -10.59
C SER A 399 34.48 -3.10 -10.52
N GLY A 400 35.45 -2.58 -9.77
CA GLY A 400 36.83 -3.06 -9.75
C GLY A 400 37.65 -2.72 -11.00
N VAL A 401 37.23 -1.72 -11.79
CA VAL A 401 38.01 -1.19 -12.93
C VAL A 401 39.06 -0.17 -12.51
N LEU A 402 38.77 0.64 -11.49
CA LEU A 402 39.66 1.69 -11.00
C LEU A 402 40.68 1.12 -10.02
N ASP A 403 41.92 1.62 -10.12
CA ASP A 403 42.89 1.44 -9.03
C ASP A 403 42.62 2.40 -7.86
N ALA A 404 43.42 2.30 -6.79
CA ALA A 404 43.23 3.11 -5.59
C ALA A 404 43.50 4.61 -5.81
N SER A 405 44.44 4.96 -6.69
CA SER A 405 44.78 6.34 -7.02
C SER A 405 43.69 6.99 -7.86
N GLU A 406 43.18 6.27 -8.86
CA GLU A 406 42.06 6.69 -9.70
C GLU A 406 40.77 6.83 -8.88
N ALA A 407 40.49 5.88 -7.98
CA ALA A 407 39.35 5.97 -7.08
C ALA A 407 39.44 7.17 -6.12
N ALA A 408 40.64 7.45 -5.58
CA ALA A 408 40.86 8.63 -4.75
C ALA A 408 40.65 9.92 -5.56
N ALA A 409 41.19 9.99 -6.78
CA ALA A 409 41.01 11.15 -7.66
C ALA A 409 39.53 11.37 -8.03
N LEU A 410 38.77 10.30 -8.31
CA LEU A 410 37.33 10.39 -8.58
C LEU A 410 36.57 10.98 -7.38
N LEU A 411 36.89 10.55 -6.16
CA LEU A 411 36.26 11.06 -4.93
C LEU A 411 36.64 12.52 -4.66
N GLU A 412 37.89 12.91 -4.90
CA GLU A 412 38.34 14.30 -4.82
C GLU A 412 37.55 15.18 -5.79
N ARG A 413 37.41 14.74 -7.06
CA ARG A 413 36.58 15.41 -8.06
C ARG A 413 35.10 15.47 -7.68
N LEU A 414 34.59 14.45 -6.99
CA LEU A 414 33.20 14.46 -6.50
C LEU A 414 32.96 15.60 -5.50
N TYR A 415 33.93 15.91 -4.63
CA TYR A 415 33.87 17.03 -3.67
C TYR A 415 34.09 18.40 -4.33
N GLU A 416 34.78 18.46 -5.46
CA GLU A 416 34.98 19.68 -6.26
C GLU A 416 33.83 19.92 -7.26
N GLY A 417 33.05 18.87 -7.54
CA GLY A 417 32.09 18.81 -8.63
C GLY A 417 30.67 19.25 -8.26
N PRO A 418 29.77 19.27 -9.26
CA PRO A 418 28.41 19.80 -9.13
C PRO A 418 27.46 18.91 -8.31
N LEU A 419 27.91 17.71 -7.91
CA LEU A 419 27.16 16.79 -7.06
C LEU A 419 27.35 17.07 -5.58
N TYR A 420 28.40 17.79 -5.19
CA TYR A 420 28.64 18.14 -3.79
C TYR A 420 27.72 19.28 -3.34
N ARG A 421 27.07 19.08 -2.18
CA ARG A 421 26.19 20.04 -1.52
C ARG A 421 26.86 20.52 -0.23
N PRO A 422 27.47 21.73 -0.21
CA PRO A 422 28.32 22.18 0.89
C PRO A 422 27.61 22.36 2.25
N ASP A 423 26.36 22.84 2.26
CA ASP A 423 25.58 23.06 3.50
C ASP A 423 25.25 21.74 4.22
N VAL A 424 25.10 20.67 3.46
CA VAL A 424 24.86 19.31 3.97
C VAL A 424 26.13 18.45 3.98
N ASP A 425 27.30 19.01 3.61
CA ASP A 425 28.59 18.29 3.48
C ASP A 425 28.42 16.88 2.91
N SER A 426 27.61 16.76 1.85
CA SER A 426 27.21 15.48 1.27
C SER A 426 26.86 15.62 -0.20
N PHE A 427 26.30 14.58 -0.82
CA PHE A 427 26.15 14.50 -2.26
C PHE A 427 24.69 14.42 -2.72
N LEU A 428 24.36 15.19 -3.76
CA LEU A 428 23.12 15.10 -4.52
C LEU A 428 23.15 13.90 -5.45
N LEU A 429 21.98 13.38 -5.84
CA LEU A 429 21.88 12.35 -6.88
C LEU A 429 22.31 12.88 -8.26
N TYR A 430 22.01 14.15 -8.53
CA TYR A 430 22.34 14.87 -9.76
C TYR A 430 22.45 16.37 -9.47
N PRO A 431 23.11 17.16 -10.35
CA PRO A 431 23.34 18.58 -10.11
C PRO A 431 22.05 19.34 -9.84
N ALA A 432 22.08 20.24 -8.86
CA ALA A 432 21.04 21.24 -8.71
C ALA A 432 21.02 22.15 -9.95
N ARG A 433 19.83 22.46 -10.47
CA ARG A 433 19.66 23.34 -11.63
C ARG A 433 18.46 24.25 -11.44
N ALA A 434 18.57 25.49 -11.91
CA ALA A 434 17.43 26.38 -12.01
C ALA A 434 16.54 25.91 -13.18
N LEU A 435 15.26 25.68 -12.90
CA LEU A 435 14.28 25.46 -13.96
C LEU A 435 13.77 26.81 -14.46
N PRO A 436 13.43 26.94 -15.76
CA PRO A 436 12.76 28.12 -16.26
C PRO A 436 11.53 28.43 -15.41
N SER A 437 11.30 29.71 -15.15
CA SER A 437 10.08 30.15 -14.49
C SER A 437 8.85 29.78 -15.32
N PHE A 438 7.65 29.82 -14.72
CA PHE A 438 6.42 29.54 -15.44
C PHE A 438 6.25 30.41 -16.71
N VAL A 439 6.64 31.70 -16.62
CA VAL A 439 6.52 32.65 -17.74
C VAL A 439 7.58 32.47 -18.83
N ASP A 440 8.70 31.84 -18.50
CA ASP A 440 9.84 31.66 -19.42
C ASP A 440 9.83 30.32 -20.15
N ARG A 441 9.14 29.30 -19.61
CA ARG A 441 9.20 27.92 -20.13
C ARG A 441 8.59 27.73 -21.53
N ASN A 442 7.57 28.50 -21.89
CA ASN A 442 6.83 28.37 -23.15
C ASN A 442 6.92 29.68 -23.94
N ARG A 443 8.13 30.04 -24.38
CA ARG A 443 8.38 31.21 -25.23
C ARG A 443 8.95 30.73 -26.56
N VAL A 444 8.19 30.88 -27.63
CA VAL A 444 8.61 30.49 -28.98
C VAL A 444 9.23 31.70 -29.68
N PRO A 445 10.49 31.62 -30.17
CA PRO A 445 11.08 32.70 -30.93
C PRO A 445 10.28 32.99 -32.21
N GLU A 446 9.88 34.25 -32.41
CA GLU A 446 8.97 34.62 -33.50
C GLU A 446 9.54 34.31 -34.89
N ALA A 447 10.83 34.57 -35.11
CA ALA A 447 11.49 34.21 -36.36
C ALA A 447 11.45 32.69 -36.64
N ALA A 448 11.59 31.86 -35.60
CA ALA A 448 11.55 30.40 -35.75
C ALA A 448 10.13 29.89 -36.00
N ALA A 449 9.12 30.50 -35.36
CA ALA A 449 7.71 30.19 -35.60
C ALA A 449 7.29 30.54 -37.03
N LEU A 450 7.59 31.76 -37.49
CA LEU A 450 7.18 32.24 -38.82
C LEU A 450 7.91 31.53 -39.97
N ALA A 451 9.06 30.89 -39.72
CA ALA A 451 9.76 30.07 -40.69
C ALA A 451 8.99 28.79 -41.08
N VAL A 452 8.05 28.32 -40.24
CA VAL A 452 7.22 27.14 -40.52
C VAL A 452 5.89 27.58 -41.16
N PRO A 453 5.61 27.21 -42.43
CA PRO A 453 4.42 27.70 -43.14
C PRO A 453 3.10 27.39 -42.44
N LEU A 454 2.92 26.16 -41.94
CA LEU A 454 1.74 25.76 -41.15
C LEU A 454 1.53 26.63 -39.90
N VAL A 455 2.61 26.95 -39.17
CA VAL A 455 2.54 27.82 -37.97
C VAL A 455 2.11 29.24 -38.36
N ARG A 456 2.64 29.76 -39.47
CA ARG A 456 2.26 31.08 -40.00
C ARG A 456 0.80 31.14 -40.40
N ALA A 457 0.31 30.14 -41.13
CA ALA A 457 -1.09 30.05 -41.54
C ALA A 457 -2.03 30.00 -40.32
N HIS A 458 -1.67 29.25 -39.28
CA HIS A 458 -2.45 29.20 -38.03
C HIS A 458 -2.47 30.56 -37.31
N LEU A 459 -1.34 31.28 -37.26
CA LEU A 459 -1.28 32.63 -36.69
C LEU A 459 -2.14 33.65 -37.47
N GLU A 460 -2.10 33.60 -38.81
CA GLU A 460 -2.90 34.45 -39.70
C GLU A 460 -4.41 34.16 -39.61
N ALA A 461 -4.76 32.88 -39.46
CA ALA A 461 -6.15 32.43 -39.28
C ALA A 461 -6.67 32.57 -37.84
N HIS A 462 -5.83 33.04 -36.91
CA HIS A 462 -6.12 33.07 -35.48
C HIS A 462 -6.53 31.70 -34.88
N ASP A 463 -6.00 30.61 -35.44
CA ASP A 463 -6.21 29.25 -34.93
C ASP A 463 -5.31 28.99 -33.72
N ARG A 464 -5.96 28.82 -32.56
CA ARG A 464 -5.28 28.71 -31.25
C ARG A 464 -5.01 27.26 -30.84
N ARG A 465 -5.23 26.28 -31.73
CA ARG A 465 -4.97 24.87 -31.44
C ARG A 465 -3.49 24.56 -31.24
N LEU A 466 -2.60 25.28 -31.95
CA LEU A 466 -1.15 25.08 -31.91
C LEU A 466 -0.40 26.16 -31.13
N ILE A 467 -0.54 27.41 -31.56
CA ILE A 467 0.28 28.53 -31.10
C ILE A 467 -0.61 29.77 -30.93
N LEU A 468 -0.27 30.64 -29.99
CA LEU A 468 -0.98 31.90 -29.76
C LEU A 468 0.00 32.99 -29.35
N ARG A 469 -0.42 34.25 -29.52
CA ARG A 469 0.29 35.42 -29.01
C ARG A 469 -0.33 35.86 -27.69
N ASP A 470 0.49 36.01 -26.63
CA ASP A 470 0.04 36.52 -25.33
C ASP A 470 -0.15 38.05 -25.32
N ALA A 471 -0.58 38.60 -24.19
CA ALA A 471 -0.86 40.03 -24.05
C ALA A 471 0.39 40.90 -24.24
N GLU A 472 1.58 40.35 -23.95
CA GLU A 472 2.89 40.99 -24.12
C GLU A 472 3.47 40.79 -25.53
N GLY A 473 2.73 40.16 -26.44
CA GLY A 473 3.16 39.94 -27.81
C GLY A 473 4.07 38.70 -28.00
N THR A 474 4.29 37.88 -26.97
CA THR A 474 5.14 36.69 -27.03
C THR A 474 4.36 35.51 -27.63
N LEU A 475 4.98 34.80 -28.58
CA LEU A 475 4.40 33.55 -29.10
C LEU A 475 4.60 32.39 -28.13
N ARG A 476 3.54 31.60 -27.96
CA ARG A 476 3.50 30.45 -27.04
C ARG A 476 2.74 29.30 -27.67
N PHE A 477 3.21 28.07 -27.47
CA PHE A 477 2.38 26.90 -27.77
C PHE A 477 1.13 26.91 -26.90
N ALA A 478 0.04 26.34 -27.42
CA ALA A 478 -1.24 26.31 -26.75
C ALA A 478 -1.16 25.54 -25.41
N PRO A 479 -1.74 26.05 -24.31
CA PRO A 479 -1.49 25.58 -22.95
C PRO A 479 -2.01 24.16 -22.67
N GLN A 480 -2.93 23.65 -23.49
CA GLN A 480 -3.44 22.28 -23.41
C GLN A 480 -2.46 21.23 -23.94
N LEU A 481 -1.45 21.64 -24.71
CA LEU A 481 -0.45 20.73 -25.27
C LEU A 481 0.59 20.43 -24.19
N THR A 482 0.76 19.16 -23.86
CA THR A 482 1.69 18.69 -22.82
C THR A 482 2.89 17.95 -23.39
N ASN A 483 2.78 17.42 -24.62
CA ASN A 483 3.85 16.69 -25.30
C ASN A 483 3.66 16.71 -26.83
N ALA A 484 4.64 16.16 -27.56
CA ALA A 484 4.62 16.09 -29.02
C ALA A 484 3.44 15.26 -29.57
N GLY A 485 2.97 14.25 -28.84
CA GLY A 485 1.78 13.47 -29.19
C GLY A 485 0.51 14.32 -29.20
N ASP A 486 0.38 15.27 -28.28
CA ASP A 486 -0.76 16.21 -28.28
C ASP A 486 -0.71 17.15 -29.48
N VAL A 487 0.49 17.53 -29.93
CA VAL A 487 0.68 18.31 -31.18
C VAL A 487 0.18 17.51 -32.38
N VAL A 488 0.57 16.23 -32.47
CA VAL A 488 0.12 15.33 -33.53
C VAL A 488 -1.39 15.08 -33.44
N ALA A 489 -1.95 14.91 -32.24
CA ALA A 489 -3.38 14.71 -32.06
C ALA A 489 -4.19 15.96 -32.46
N ALA A 490 -3.68 17.16 -32.18
CA ALA A 490 -4.34 18.42 -32.50
C ALA A 490 -4.31 18.77 -34.00
N LEU A 491 -3.24 18.39 -34.71
CA LEU A 491 -2.97 18.85 -36.08
C LEU A 491 -2.68 17.75 -37.11
N GLY A 492 -2.59 16.49 -36.71
CA GLY A 492 -2.20 15.39 -37.59
C GLY A 492 -3.16 15.16 -38.75
N SER A 493 -4.40 15.65 -38.65
CA SER A 493 -5.40 15.65 -39.71
C SER A 493 -5.39 16.92 -40.58
N ASP A 494 -4.51 17.90 -40.31
CA ASP A 494 -4.38 19.10 -41.13
C ASP A 494 -3.77 18.74 -42.51
N PRO A 495 -4.35 19.17 -43.64
CA PRO A 495 -3.83 18.84 -44.97
C PRO A 495 -2.36 19.22 -45.19
N ALA A 496 -1.86 20.27 -44.52
CA ALA A 496 -0.47 20.72 -44.62
C ALA A 496 0.48 19.96 -43.67
N TRP A 497 -0.03 19.11 -42.77
CA TRP A 497 0.77 18.34 -41.82
C TRP A 497 1.80 17.44 -42.50
N ALA A 498 1.46 16.84 -43.65
CA ALA A 498 2.36 15.97 -44.39
C ALA A 498 3.65 16.68 -44.84
N ALA A 499 3.58 17.98 -45.13
CA ALA A 499 4.74 18.78 -45.52
C ALA A 499 5.45 19.41 -44.31
N ASP A 500 4.69 19.97 -43.37
CA ASP A 500 5.24 20.84 -42.32
C ASP A 500 5.33 20.20 -40.92
N GLY A 501 4.68 19.06 -40.71
CA GLY A 501 4.55 18.43 -39.38
C GLY A 501 5.90 18.14 -38.71
N ALA A 502 6.91 17.72 -39.49
CA ALA A 502 8.26 17.50 -38.98
C ALA A 502 8.91 18.80 -38.45
N ALA A 503 8.70 19.93 -39.14
CA ALA A 503 9.21 21.23 -38.72
C ALA A 503 8.46 21.78 -37.49
N VAL A 504 7.14 21.53 -37.40
CA VAL A 504 6.34 21.86 -36.20
C VAL A 504 6.84 21.08 -34.98
N LEU A 505 7.07 19.78 -35.12
CA LEU A 505 7.61 18.95 -34.03
C LEU A 505 9.04 19.35 -33.66
N ALA A 506 9.86 19.79 -34.62
CA ALA A 506 11.18 20.33 -34.34
C ALA A 506 11.10 21.66 -33.56
N LEU A 507 10.16 22.55 -33.88
CA LEU A 507 9.92 23.79 -33.14
C LEU A 507 9.43 23.53 -31.70
N TRP A 508 8.53 22.56 -31.53
CA TRP A 508 8.09 22.08 -30.22
C TRP A 508 9.28 21.58 -29.40
N GLU A 509 10.10 20.69 -29.99
CA GLU A 509 11.25 20.12 -29.31
C GLU A 509 12.31 21.17 -28.99
N ALA A 510 12.55 22.15 -29.86
CA ALA A 510 13.45 23.27 -29.58
C ALA A 510 12.98 24.15 -28.42
N THR A 511 11.66 24.24 -28.21
CA THR A 511 11.06 25.05 -27.14
C THR A 511 11.11 24.32 -25.79
N PHE A 512 10.77 23.03 -25.76
CA PHE A 512 10.59 22.29 -24.51
C PHE A 512 11.71 21.29 -24.18
N ASN A 513 12.53 20.89 -25.15
CA ASN A 513 13.62 19.93 -25.01
C ASN A 513 13.20 18.65 -24.25
N HIS A 514 12.05 18.09 -24.63
CA HIS A 514 11.50 16.91 -23.94
C HIS A 514 12.38 15.68 -24.11
N ARG A 515 13.28 15.63 -25.10
CA ARG A 515 14.29 14.56 -25.21
C ARG A 515 15.23 14.52 -24.01
N ALA A 516 15.51 15.65 -23.36
CA ALA A 516 16.31 15.71 -22.15
C ALA A 516 15.51 15.40 -20.86
N PHE A 517 14.22 15.09 -20.98
CA PHE A 517 13.38 14.72 -19.85
C PHE A 517 13.70 13.29 -19.41
N THR A 518 14.39 13.16 -18.28
CA THR A 518 14.75 11.87 -17.70
C THR A 518 13.68 11.32 -16.75
N GLY A 519 12.69 12.13 -16.39
CA GLY A 519 11.63 11.80 -15.44
C GLY A 519 11.35 12.95 -14.47
N ARG A 520 10.54 12.70 -13.45
CA ARG A 520 10.17 13.70 -12.42
C ARG A 520 11.34 14.20 -11.57
N SER A 521 12.45 13.47 -11.57
CA SER A 521 13.73 13.80 -10.91
C SER A 521 14.15 15.25 -11.11
N GLY A 522 14.09 15.69 -12.36
CA GLY A 522 14.51 17.02 -12.78
C GLY A 522 13.43 18.09 -12.69
N THR A 523 12.25 17.78 -12.16
CA THR A 523 11.08 18.68 -12.11
C THR A 523 10.40 18.75 -10.74
N MET A 524 10.99 18.13 -9.71
CA MET A 524 10.55 18.22 -8.31
C MET A 524 11.70 18.63 -7.38
N TYR A 525 11.39 19.13 -6.18
CA TYR A 525 12.37 19.75 -5.25
C TYR A 525 12.58 18.98 -3.92
N ALA A 526 12.04 17.77 -3.82
CA ALA A 526 12.15 16.90 -2.65
C ALA A 526 12.24 15.43 -3.09
N TYR A 527 12.35 14.49 -2.15
CA TYR A 527 12.61 13.07 -2.42
C TYR A 527 13.92 12.87 -3.19
N GLU A 528 13.89 12.25 -4.37
CA GLU A 528 15.03 12.16 -5.27
C GLU A 528 15.37 13.51 -5.94
N GLY A 529 14.44 14.48 -5.94
CA GLY A 529 14.44 15.72 -6.73
C GLY A 529 15.60 16.69 -6.54
N LEU A 530 15.56 17.80 -7.30
CA LEU A 530 16.59 18.82 -7.35
C LEU A 530 16.93 19.37 -5.95
N GLY A 531 18.23 19.42 -5.64
CA GLY A 531 18.75 19.93 -4.36
C GLY A 531 18.59 18.98 -3.16
N SER A 532 18.05 17.78 -3.37
CA SER A 532 17.85 16.78 -2.31
C SER A 532 19.01 15.80 -2.21
N VAL A 533 19.50 15.57 -0.99
CA VAL A 533 20.44 14.47 -0.69
C VAL A 533 19.61 13.22 -0.43
N TYR A 534 19.85 12.15 -1.19
CA TYR A 534 19.18 10.86 -0.96
C TYR A 534 20.13 9.88 -0.27
N TRP A 535 19.94 9.68 1.03
CA TRP A 535 20.96 9.11 1.92
C TRP A 535 21.35 7.68 1.60
N HIS A 536 20.45 6.87 1.05
CA HIS A 536 20.76 5.49 0.65
C HIS A 536 21.90 5.45 -0.39
N MET A 537 21.93 6.36 -1.36
CA MET A 537 23.00 6.40 -2.37
C MET A 537 24.34 6.85 -1.78
N VAL A 538 24.32 7.76 -0.81
CA VAL A 538 25.52 8.15 -0.03
C VAL A 538 26.01 6.97 0.83
N GLY A 539 25.10 6.17 1.38
CA GLY A 539 25.44 4.92 2.06
C GLY A 539 26.13 3.91 1.13
N LYS A 540 25.64 3.77 -0.11
CA LYS A 540 26.31 2.95 -1.13
C LYS A 540 27.71 3.47 -1.48
N LEU A 541 27.86 4.79 -1.63
CA LEU A 541 29.17 5.41 -1.81
C LEU A 541 30.11 5.05 -0.66
N LEU A 542 29.66 5.16 0.59
CA LEU A 542 30.45 4.81 1.77
C LEU A 542 30.97 3.36 1.69
N VAL A 543 30.12 2.40 1.33
CA VAL A 543 30.51 1.00 1.16
C VAL A 543 31.50 0.84 0.00
N ALA A 544 31.25 1.44 -1.16
CA ALA A 544 32.15 1.36 -2.31
C ALA A 544 33.55 1.90 -2.00
N VAL A 545 33.64 3.06 -1.35
CA VAL A 545 34.93 3.64 -0.91
C VAL A 545 35.63 2.72 0.08
N GLN A 546 34.88 2.12 1.01
CA GLN A 546 35.45 1.16 1.97
C GLN A 546 36.04 -0.07 1.28
N GLU A 547 35.35 -0.62 0.27
CA GLU A 547 35.81 -1.79 -0.49
C GLU A 547 37.13 -1.49 -1.22
N VAL A 548 37.20 -0.35 -1.93
CA VAL A 548 38.42 0.04 -2.67
C VAL A 548 39.57 0.34 -1.72
N TRP A 549 39.30 1.07 -0.62
CA TRP A 549 40.29 1.33 0.42
C TRP A 549 40.93 0.03 0.93
N ARG A 550 40.13 -1.00 1.16
CA ARG A 550 40.61 -2.29 1.67
C ARG A 550 41.34 -3.11 0.63
N ALA A 551 40.88 -3.04 -0.62
CA ALA A 551 41.62 -3.64 -1.72
C ALA A 551 43.04 -3.03 -1.80
N ALA A 552 43.18 -1.71 -1.67
CA ALA A 552 44.47 -1.04 -1.62
C ALA A 552 45.36 -1.52 -0.47
N VAL A 553 44.78 -1.64 0.74
CA VAL A 553 45.48 -2.17 1.92
C VAL A 553 45.99 -3.60 1.69
N ARG A 554 45.12 -4.49 1.17
CA ARG A 554 45.50 -5.89 0.91
C ARG A 554 46.56 -6.02 -0.18
N ARG A 555 46.59 -5.10 -1.15
CA ARG A 555 47.58 -5.06 -2.22
C ARG A 555 48.90 -4.39 -1.81
N GLY A 556 48.98 -3.83 -0.61
CA GLY A 556 50.18 -3.12 -0.13
C GLY A 556 50.36 -1.71 -0.71
N ASP A 557 49.32 -1.11 -1.31
CA ASP A 557 49.36 0.27 -1.80
C ASP A 557 49.13 1.26 -0.65
N ALA A 558 50.20 1.54 0.10
CA ALA A 558 50.13 2.44 1.25
C ALA A 558 49.71 3.89 0.90
N PRO A 559 50.23 4.53 -0.17
CA PRO A 559 49.80 5.87 -0.56
C PRO A 559 48.33 5.95 -0.95
N GLY A 560 47.85 5.03 -1.79
CA GLY A 560 46.44 4.97 -2.18
C GLY A 560 45.52 4.69 -0.99
N ALA A 561 45.92 3.75 -0.12
CA ALA A 561 45.17 3.42 1.08
C ALA A 561 45.07 4.60 2.08
N ALA A 562 46.11 5.41 2.21
CA ALA A 562 46.09 6.59 3.08
C ALA A 562 45.12 7.68 2.57
N ARG A 563 45.17 7.97 1.27
CA ARG A 563 44.24 8.93 0.62
C ARG A 563 42.78 8.48 0.77
N LEU A 564 42.50 7.22 0.45
CA LEU A 564 41.16 6.65 0.55
C LEU A 564 40.65 6.59 2.00
N ALA A 565 41.52 6.37 2.98
CA ALA A 565 41.13 6.42 4.39
C ALA A 565 40.60 7.81 4.79
N GLY A 566 41.28 8.88 4.36
CA GLY A 566 40.85 10.26 4.61
C GLY A 566 39.51 10.57 3.94
N LEU A 567 39.37 10.18 2.67
CA LEU A 567 38.13 10.37 1.91
C LEU A 567 36.96 9.56 2.49
N TYR A 568 37.20 8.32 2.91
CA TYR A 568 36.21 7.51 3.62
C TYR A 568 35.70 8.19 4.89
N LYS A 569 36.61 8.73 5.72
CA LYS A 569 36.24 9.48 6.92
C LYS A 569 35.40 10.71 6.59
N ARG A 570 35.71 11.43 5.50
CA ARG A 570 34.93 12.59 5.05
C ARG A 570 33.52 12.17 4.60
N VAL A 571 33.40 11.13 3.77
CA VAL A 571 32.07 10.60 3.36
C VAL A 571 31.26 10.14 4.58
N ARG A 572 31.91 9.46 5.54
CA ARG A 572 31.28 9.04 6.80
C ARG A 572 30.84 10.23 7.65
N GLY A 573 31.66 11.27 7.73
CA GLY A 573 31.36 12.52 8.45
C GLY A 573 30.20 13.31 7.85
N GLY A 574 30.03 13.23 6.52
CA GLY A 574 28.91 13.82 5.78
C GLY A 574 27.56 13.13 6.06
N LEU A 575 27.54 11.93 6.64
CA LEU A 575 26.30 11.31 7.12
C LEU A 575 25.80 12.01 8.38
N GLY A 576 24.48 12.16 8.48
CA GLY A 576 23.84 13.02 9.47
C GLY A 576 24.12 12.73 10.95
N PHE A 577 24.61 11.54 11.32
CA PHE A 577 24.65 11.06 12.71
C PHE A 577 25.57 11.85 13.66
N ASN A 578 26.54 12.59 13.14
CA ASN A 578 27.43 13.46 13.93
C ASN A 578 26.98 14.93 13.98
N ARG A 579 25.86 15.27 13.34
CA ARG A 579 25.32 16.64 13.32
C ARG A 579 24.50 16.92 14.58
N SER A 580 24.28 18.19 14.90
CA SER A 580 23.27 18.56 15.88
C SER A 580 21.88 18.23 15.36
N ALA A 581 20.92 18.00 16.26
CA ALA A 581 19.53 17.72 15.87
C ALA A 581 18.91 18.87 15.05
N GLU A 582 19.30 20.12 15.36
CA GLU A 582 18.89 21.31 14.61
C GLU A 582 19.46 21.31 13.18
N ALA A 583 20.76 21.08 13.02
CA ALA A 583 21.41 21.08 11.71
C ALA A 583 20.98 19.90 10.82
N PHE A 584 20.63 18.76 11.43
CA PHE A 584 20.03 17.64 10.71
C PHE A 584 18.53 17.81 10.47
N GLY A 585 17.88 18.61 11.32
CA GLY A 585 16.43 18.83 11.36
C GLY A 585 15.61 17.64 11.87
N ALA A 586 16.26 16.71 12.58
CA ALA A 586 15.68 15.53 13.21
C ALA A 586 16.66 14.92 14.23
N ILE A 587 16.28 13.81 14.88
CA ILE A 587 17.21 13.04 15.72
C ILE A 587 18.29 12.40 14.82
N PRO A 588 19.58 12.76 14.96
CA PRO A 588 20.65 12.32 14.05
C PRO A 588 20.92 10.81 14.06
N THR A 589 20.56 10.12 15.14
CA THR A 589 20.72 8.66 15.26
C THR A 589 19.62 7.87 14.54
N ASP A 590 18.54 8.53 14.13
CA ASP A 590 17.46 7.90 13.37
C ASP A 590 17.76 7.98 11.87
N PRO A 591 17.56 6.91 11.10
CA PRO A 591 17.74 6.93 9.65
C PRO A 591 16.56 7.62 8.95
N TYR A 592 16.87 8.37 7.89
CA TYR A 592 15.90 9.07 7.04
C TYR A 592 16.23 8.81 5.56
N SER A 593 15.23 8.84 4.67
CA SER A 593 15.48 8.61 3.23
C SER A 593 16.24 9.77 2.59
N HIS A 594 15.84 11.02 2.85
CA HIS A 594 16.39 12.17 2.13
C HIS A 594 16.37 13.46 2.95
N THR A 595 17.16 14.45 2.52
CA THR A 595 17.16 15.82 3.05
C THR A 595 17.07 16.81 1.88
N PRO A 596 15.89 17.43 1.63
CA PRO A 596 15.70 18.32 0.49
C PRO A 596 16.39 19.68 0.71
N ALA A 597 16.37 20.54 -0.31
CA ALA A 597 16.76 21.93 -0.13
C ALA A 597 15.76 22.65 0.79
N GLY A 598 16.26 23.42 1.76
CA GLY A 598 15.42 24.24 2.65
C GLY A 598 14.62 23.49 3.73
N ARG A 599 14.80 22.18 3.94
CA ARG A 599 14.21 21.44 5.08
C ARG A 599 15.19 20.43 5.67
N GLY A 600 14.91 20.01 6.90
CA GLY A 600 15.61 18.92 7.59
C GLY A 600 15.33 17.53 7.02
N ALA A 601 15.91 16.50 7.64
CA ALA A 601 15.74 15.10 7.24
C ALA A 601 14.27 14.65 7.15
N GLN A 602 13.93 13.90 6.11
CA GLN A 602 12.58 13.47 5.76
C GLN A 602 12.48 11.95 5.56
N GLN A 603 11.29 11.43 5.87
CA GLN A 603 10.93 10.01 5.79
C GLN A 603 11.72 9.08 6.73
N PRO A 604 11.33 8.97 8.01
CA PRO A 604 12.08 8.21 9.02
C PRO A 604 12.03 6.69 8.81
N GLY A 605 12.98 5.97 9.41
CA GLY A 605 12.86 4.54 9.66
C GLY A 605 13.41 3.64 8.56
N MET A 606 12.54 2.91 7.88
CA MET A 606 12.90 1.75 7.04
C MET A 606 13.42 2.16 5.64
N THR A 607 14.56 2.84 5.60
CA THR A 607 15.31 3.17 4.38
C THR A 607 16.45 2.17 4.14
N GLY A 608 16.77 1.88 2.88
CA GLY A 608 17.90 1.02 2.51
C GLY A 608 19.27 1.53 3.00
N LEU A 609 19.38 2.80 3.42
CA LEU A 609 20.59 3.33 4.08
C LEU A 609 21.10 2.42 5.21
N VAL A 610 20.19 1.88 6.03
CA VAL A 610 20.57 1.13 7.24
C VAL A 610 21.38 -0.12 6.93
N LYS A 611 21.09 -0.81 5.80
CA LYS A 611 21.85 -2.00 5.43
C LYS A 611 23.27 -1.64 5.01
N GLU A 612 23.45 -0.53 4.31
CA GLU A 612 24.76 -0.04 3.89
C GLU A 612 25.60 0.37 5.11
N GLU A 613 24.98 1.04 6.09
CA GLU A 613 25.64 1.40 7.33
C GLU A 613 26.04 0.18 8.17
N LEU A 614 25.21 -0.87 8.20
CA LEU A 614 25.57 -2.13 8.88
C LEU A 614 26.78 -2.80 8.22
N VAL A 615 26.81 -2.87 6.88
CA VAL A 615 27.94 -3.41 6.12
C VAL A 615 29.20 -2.58 6.38
N ALA A 616 29.11 -1.26 6.22
CA ALA A 616 30.22 -0.35 6.48
C ALA A 616 30.72 -0.46 7.92
N ARG A 617 29.81 -0.55 8.91
CA ARG A 617 30.16 -0.64 10.33
C ARG A 617 30.88 -1.92 10.66
N ARG A 618 30.44 -3.09 10.16
CA ARG A 618 31.20 -4.36 10.32
C ARG A 618 32.62 -4.20 9.81
N GLY A 619 32.74 -3.50 8.69
CA GLY A 619 34.00 -3.04 8.19
C GLY A 619 34.79 -2.21 9.20
N GLU A 620 34.29 -1.07 9.64
CA GLU A 620 35.00 -0.18 10.58
C GLU A 620 35.47 -0.91 11.85
N LEU A 621 34.74 -1.95 12.28
CA LEU A 621 35.09 -2.81 13.41
C LEU A 621 36.25 -3.78 13.14
N GLY A 622 36.72 -3.87 11.89
CA GLY A 622 37.72 -4.83 11.47
C GLY A 622 37.19 -6.27 11.48
N VAL A 623 35.89 -6.49 11.22
CA VAL A 623 35.29 -7.83 11.21
C VAL A 623 35.06 -8.28 9.78
N TRP A 624 35.66 -9.41 9.43
CA TRP A 624 35.72 -9.90 8.04
C TRP A 624 35.57 -11.39 7.99
N ILE A 625 35.09 -11.87 6.86
CA ILE A 625 35.04 -13.29 6.59
C ILE A 625 35.69 -13.53 5.22
N GLN A 626 36.62 -14.48 5.19
CA GLN A 626 37.35 -14.87 4.00
C GLN A 626 37.64 -16.37 4.09
N GLU A 627 37.34 -17.12 3.03
CA GLU A 627 37.60 -18.57 2.95
C GLU A 627 37.01 -19.35 4.15
N GLY A 628 35.82 -18.95 4.60
CA GLY A 628 35.12 -19.56 5.74
C GLY A 628 35.71 -19.22 7.12
N GLN A 629 36.71 -18.34 7.19
CA GLN A 629 37.34 -17.91 8.43
C GLN A 629 36.92 -16.49 8.79
N ILE A 630 36.62 -16.28 10.08
CA ILE A 630 36.36 -14.95 10.62
C ILE A 630 37.68 -14.30 11.09
N HIS A 631 37.94 -13.10 10.60
CA HIS A 631 39.11 -12.29 10.93
C HIS A 631 38.70 -11.06 11.73
N PHE A 632 39.52 -10.72 12.73
CA PHE A 632 39.36 -9.54 13.57
C PHE A 632 40.62 -8.68 13.50
N GLU A 633 40.55 -7.55 12.79
CA GLU A 633 41.66 -6.63 12.57
C GLU A 633 41.28 -5.20 13.04
N PRO A 634 41.13 -4.98 14.36
CA PRO A 634 40.59 -3.74 14.91
C PRO A 634 41.60 -2.58 14.98
N GLU A 635 42.82 -2.73 14.47
CA GLU A 635 43.98 -1.81 14.63
C GLU A 635 43.75 -0.38 14.09
N ARG A 636 42.54 -0.05 13.63
CA ARG A 636 42.18 1.22 13.00
C ARG A 636 40.95 1.92 13.60
N ILE A 637 40.46 1.48 14.76
CA ILE A 637 39.34 2.13 15.47
C ILE A 637 39.88 3.28 16.34
N GLU A 638 39.54 4.53 16.00
CA GLU A 638 39.84 5.69 16.87
C GLU A 638 39.13 5.54 18.22
N ALA A 639 39.91 5.57 19.30
CA ALA A 639 39.43 5.36 20.66
C ALA A 639 38.75 6.62 21.23
N ARG A 640 37.44 6.80 20.99
CA ARG A 640 36.60 7.71 21.80
C ARG A 640 35.19 7.13 22.04
N GLY A 641 34.82 6.97 23.32
CA GLY A 641 33.43 7.05 23.79
C GLY A 641 32.71 5.74 24.18
N ALA A 642 32.54 5.55 25.49
CA ALA A 642 31.50 4.82 26.27
C ALA A 642 31.06 3.39 25.90
N ALA A 643 31.04 2.52 26.93
CA ALA A 643 30.63 1.12 26.86
C ALA A 643 29.10 0.92 27.02
N PRO A 644 28.42 0.17 26.14
CA PRO A 644 27.02 -0.23 26.32
C PRO A 644 26.85 -1.49 27.18
N ARG A 645 25.70 -1.62 27.86
CA ARG A 645 25.23 -2.86 28.51
C ARG A 645 24.52 -3.74 27.46
N GLY A 646 24.83 -5.03 27.42
CA GLY A 646 24.18 -6.00 26.53
C GLY A 646 23.41 -7.06 27.31
N HIS A 647 22.35 -7.60 26.69
CA HIS A 647 21.59 -8.76 27.14
C HIS A 647 22.10 -10.00 26.39
N ASP A 648 22.34 -11.11 27.11
CA ASP A 648 22.67 -12.42 26.54
C ASP A 648 21.41 -13.11 25.98
N LEU A 649 21.60 -13.98 24.99
CA LEU A 649 20.62 -14.98 24.60
C LEU A 649 20.88 -16.25 25.41
N ASP A 650 19.82 -16.70 26.10
CA ASP A 650 19.65 -17.91 26.93
C ASP A 650 20.19 -17.88 28.39
N GLY A 651 19.35 -17.40 29.33
CA GLY A 651 19.48 -17.58 30.79
C GLY A 651 19.26 -16.30 31.64
N PRO A 652 18.90 -16.40 32.95
CA PRO A 652 18.60 -15.24 33.80
C PRO A 652 19.85 -14.36 34.03
N PRO A 653 19.71 -13.08 34.45
CA PRO A 653 20.78 -12.09 34.35
C PRO A 653 21.96 -12.43 35.28
N GLY A 654 23.03 -12.98 34.71
CA GLY A 654 24.31 -13.16 35.37
C GLY A 654 25.24 -11.98 35.13
N CYS A 655 25.39 -11.08 36.11
CA CYS A 655 26.44 -10.06 36.07
C CYS A 655 27.82 -10.68 36.33
N ALA A 656 28.68 -10.75 35.32
CA ALA A 656 30.12 -10.89 35.54
C ALA A 656 30.76 -9.49 35.73
N PRO A 657 31.55 -9.24 36.79
CA PRO A 657 32.19 -7.94 37.00
C PRO A 657 33.29 -7.72 35.96
N ARG A 658 33.30 -6.56 35.28
CA ARG A 658 34.34 -6.16 34.33
C ARG A 658 35.07 -4.90 34.78
N ALA A 659 36.41 -4.96 34.76
CA ALA A 659 37.32 -3.86 35.08
C ALA A 659 37.45 -2.85 33.93
N ARG A 660 37.75 -1.59 34.28
CA ARG A 660 37.93 -0.47 33.35
C ARG A 660 38.99 -0.81 32.28
N GLY A 661 38.60 -0.78 30.99
CA GLY A 661 39.52 -0.84 29.86
C GLY A 661 39.13 -1.77 28.69
N GLY A 662 38.11 -2.63 28.83
CA GLY A 662 37.70 -3.55 27.75
C GLY A 662 36.35 -3.20 27.12
N GLY A 663 36.30 -2.97 25.81
CA GLY A 663 35.06 -2.93 25.03
C GLY A 663 34.60 -4.35 24.67
N ALA A 664 33.32 -4.66 24.87
CA ALA A 664 32.67 -5.90 24.40
C ALA A 664 31.95 -5.64 23.09
N ARG A 665 32.09 -6.51 22.07
CA ARG A 665 31.31 -6.41 20.82
C ARG A 665 30.92 -7.78 20.28
N TRP A 666 29.78 -7.82 19.62
CA TRP A 666 29.06 -9.02 19.18
C TRP A 666 29.39 -9.35 17.72
N GLY A 667 29.81 -10.58 17.46
CA GLY A 667 29.84 -11.20 16.14
C GLY A 667 29.34 -12.64 16.28
N ALA A 668 28.38 -13.05 15.44
CA ALA A 668 27.75 -14.38 15.46
C ALA A 668 27.16 -14.81 16.83
N GLY A 669 26.71 -13.86 17.67
CA GLY A 669 26.22 -14.16 19.03
C GLY A 669 27.31 -14.56 20.03
N VAL A 670 28.60 -14.44 19.68
CA VAL A 670 29.74 -14.78 20.55
C VAL A 670 30.45 -13.52 21.05
N HIS A 671 30.83 -13.52 22.34
CA HIS A 671 31.64 -12.48 22.97
C HIS A 671 33.10 -12.54 22.52
N ALA A 672 33.60 -11.53 21.79
CA ALA A 672 35.03 -11.35 21.56
C ALA A 672 35.61 -10.32 22.54
N VAL A 673 36.41 -10.77 23.52
CA VAL A 673 37.19 -9.90 24.42
C VAL A 673 38.66 -10.31 24.33
N ARG A 674 39.52 -9.43 23.80
CA ARG A 674 40.97 -9.65 23.79
C ARG A 674 41.53 -9.23 25.15
N ARG A 675 42.08 -10.17 25.94
CA ARG A 675 42.95 -9.84 27.08
C ARG A 675 44.32 -9.39 26.55
N PRO A 676 44.93 -8.31 27.07
CA PRO A 676 46.34 -8.05 26.83
C PRO A 676 47.16 -9.16 27.50
N ARG A 677 48.04 -9.84 26.76
CA ARG A 677 49.06 -10.74 27.34
C ARG A 677 50.20 -9.86 27.88
N GLY A 678 50.19 -9.59 29.18
CA GLY A 678 51.37 -9.22 29.95
C GLY A 678 51.97 -10.49 30.58
N GLY A 679 53.28 -10.69 30.43
CA GLY A 679 53.97 -11.90 30.86
C GLY A 679 54.13 -12.03 32.37
N ALA A 680 54.06 -13.27 32.86
CA ALA A 680 54.85 -13.81 33.97
C ALA A 680 54.61 -15.33 34.07
N ALA A 681 55.64 -16.05 34.50
CA ALA A 681 55.83 -17.50 34.45
C ALA A 681 54.89 -18.33 35.35
N GLY A 682 54.75 -19.64 35.04
CA GLY A 682 54.49 -20.65 36.07
C GLY A 682 53.53 -21.82 35.75
N ARG A 683 54.11 -22.92 35.25
CA ARG A 683 53.78 -24.36 35.50
C ARG A 683 52.48 -25.01 34.91
N PRO A 684 52.53 -26.36 34.68
CA PRO A 684 51.65 -27.07 33.73
C PRO A 684 50.60 -27.97 34.40
N THR A 685 49.57 -28.40 33.66
CA THR A 685 48.75 -29.64 33.78
C THR A 685 47.41 -29.40 33.05
N ARG A 686 46.66 -30.34 32.47
CA ARG A 686 46.79 -31.75 32.06
C ARG A 686 45.63 -31.97 31.05
N ARG A 687 45.82 -32.84 30.06
CA ARG A 687 44.75 -33.35 29.16
C ARG A 687 43.63 -34.05 29.94
N ARG A 688 42.37 -33.93 29.48
CA ARG A 688 41.36 -35.02 29.48
C ARG A 688 40.22 -34.72 28.49
N GLY A 689 39.77 -35.77 27.80
CA GLY A 689 38.86 -35.78 26.65
C GLY A 689 37.36 -35.63 26.99
N PRO A 690 36.49 -35.95 26.01
CA PRO A 690 35.10 -35.48 25.95
C PRO A 690 34.13 -36.39 26.72
N PRO A 691 32.90 -35.92 27.02
CA PRO A 691 31.78 -36.79 26.69
C PRO A 691 30.50 -36.11 26.17
N ASN A 692 29.83 -36.92 25.36
CA ASN A 692 28.48 -36.91 24.78
C ASN A 692 27.31 -36.32 25.58
N ALA A 693 26.40 -35.75 24.78
CA ALA A 693 24.93 -35.83 24.79
C ALA A 693 24.19 -36.31 26.05
N ARG A 694 23.24 -35.48 26.51
CA ARG A 694 21.94 -35.92 27.05
C ARG A 694 20.90 -34.79 26.96
N ALA A 695 19.70 -35.17 26.54
CA ALA A 695 18.47 -34.37 26.52
C ALA A 695 18.06 -33.93 27.93
N VAL A 696 17.42 -32.77 28.05
CA VAL A 696 16.66 -32.37 29.25
C VAL A 696 15.40 -31.61 28.85
N ASP A 697 14.30 -32.07 29.45
CA ASP A 697 12.90 -31.67 29.34
C ASP A 697 12.58 -30.18 29.56
N LEU A 698 11.51 -29.75 28.90
CA LEU A 698 10.78 -28.50 29.13
C LEU A 698 9.92 -28.57 30.40
N PRO A 699 9.91 -27.55 31.27
CA PRO A 699 8.81 -27.32 32.20
C PRO A 699 7.87 -26.19 31.74
N ARG A 700 6.56 -26.49 31.84
CA ARG A 700 5.42 -25.54 31.89
C ARG A 700 5.60 -24.53 33.04
N TRP A 701 4.84 -23.42 33.05
CA TRP A 701 4.10 -22.82 34.20
C TRP A 701 3.79 -21.30 33.98
N CYS A 702 2.52 -21.04 33.65
CA CYS A 702 1.53 -20.06 34.15
C CYS A 702 1.86 -18.59 34.51
N LEU A 703 1.10 -17.69 33.86
CA LEU A 703 0.26 -16.58 34.38
C LEU A 703 0.78 -15.73 35.56
N ARG A 704 0.98 -14.43 35.31
CA ARG A 704 0.52 -13.34 36.20
C ARG A 704 0.39 -12.02 35.44
N ARG A 705 -0.82 -11.45 35.53
CA ARG A 705 -1.17 -10.07 35.15
C ARG A 705 -0.34 -9.08 35.98
N ARG A 706 0.09 -7.97 35.37
CA ARG A 706 0.37 -6.72 36.08
C ARG A 706 -0.07 -5.54 35.24
N ASP A 707 -0.94 -4.76 35.85
CA ASP A 707 -1.50 -3.49 35.39
C ASP A 707 -0.42 -2.45 35.10
N LEU A 708 -0.61 -1.72 33.99
CA LEU A 708 -0.01 -0.41 33.76
C LEU A 708 -1.12 0.51 33.22
N ARG A 709 -1.75 1.27 34.12
CA ARG A 709 -2.50 2.48 33.80
C ARG A 709 -1.54 3.69 33.85
N ALA A 710 -1.90 4.69 33.04
CA ALA A 710 -1.44 6.08 33.00
C ALA A 710 -0.10 6.37 32.28
N ASP A 711 -0.18 6.79 31.01
CA ASP A 711 -0.04 8.21 30.63
C ASP A 711 -0.26 8.35 29.11
N LEU A 712 -1.49 8.66 28.69
CA LEU A 712 -1.84 8.93 27.29
C LEU A 712 -2.24 10.40 27.17
N ARG A 713 -1.30 11.25 26.77
CA ARG A 713 -1.63 12.55 26.19
C ARG A 713 -2.06 12.34 24.73
N PRO A 714 -3.20 12.88 24.27
CA PRO A 714 -3.62 12.75 22.88
C PRO A 714 -2.67 13.53 21.98
N ARG A 715 -1.98 12.83 21.05
CA ARG A 715 -1.29 13.47 19.91
C ARG A 715 -2.31 13.68 18.78
N PRO A 716 -2.22 14.78 18.01
CA PRO A 716 -3.19 15.10 16.97
C PRO A 716 -3.18 14.06 15.85
N PHE A 717 -4.39 13.81 15.36
CA PHE A 717 -4.78 12.98 14.22
C PHE A 717 -3.88 13.22 12.99
N ARG A 718 -3.42 12.16 12.32
CA ARG A 718 -2.91 12.25 10.94
C ARG A 718 -3.68 11.27 10.06
N CYS A 719 -4.56 11.85 9.24
CA CYS A 719 -5.65 11.25 8.49
C CYS A 719 -5.28 10.04 7.63
N LEU A 720 -6.25 9.14 7.48
CA LEU A 720 -6.39 8.15 6.39
C LEU A 720 -6.69 8.78 5.01
N HIS A 721 -6.78 10.10 4.90
CA HIS A 721 -7.39 10.80 3.76
C HIS A 721 -6.38 11.16 2.66
N ARG A 722 -5.64 10.21 2.06
CA ARG A 722 -4.89 10.47 0.82
C ARG A 722 -5.09 9.38 -0.24
N ARG A 723 -6.34 8.95 -0.42
CA ARG A 723 -6.79 8.37 -1.69
C ARG A 723 -7.46 9.49 -2.47
N SER A 724 -6.94 9.83 -3.66
CA SER A 724 -7.81 10.40 -4.69
C SER A 724 -8.96 9.41 -4.92
N PRO A 725 -10.20 9.86 -5.15
CA PRO A 725 -11.31 8.94 -5.37
C PRO A 725 -10.94 8.00 -6.54
N PRO A 726 -10.91 6.66 -6.34
CA PRO A 726 -11.00 5.74 -7.46
C PRO A 726 -12.29 6.08 -8.22
N GLY A 727 -12.26 5.98 -9.56
CA GLY A 727 -13.45 6.11 -10.38
C GLY A 727 -14.59 5.27 -9.82
N GLY A 728 -15.81 5.79 -9.93
CA GLY A 728 -17.00 5.15 -9.39
C GLY A 728 -17.12 3.69 -9.83
N VAL A 729 -17.64 2.85 -8.95
CA VAL A 729 -17.94 1.45 -9.29
C VAL A 729 -19.17 1.50 -10.16
N ARG A 730 -19.02 1.17 -11.45
CA ARG A 730 -20.17 0.94 -12.32
C ARG A 730 -21.09 -0.09 -11.68
N VAL A 731 -22.34 0.29 -11.44
CA VAL A 731 -23.43 -0.66 -11.22
C VAL A 731 -23.71 -1.33 -12.58
N SER A 732 -22.87 -2.27 -13.01
CA SER A 732 -23.11 -3.07 -14.22
C SER A 732 -22.74 -4.54 -14.04
N ALA A 733 -23.77 -5.39 -14.12
CA ALA A 733 -23.86 -6.75 -14.68
C ALA A 733 -22.95 -7.91 -14.21
N GLU A 734 -21.89 -7.70 -13.42
CA GLU A 734 -21.00 -8.80 -12.96
C GLU A 734 -20.91 -8.95 -11.44
N THR A 735 -21.92 -8.51 -10.68
CA THR A 735 -21.99 -8.87 -9.26
C THR A 735 -22.22 -10.38 -9.17
N ASP A 736 -21.22 -11.14 -8.70
CA ASP A 736 -21.43 -12.57 -8.43
C ASP A 736 -22.48 -12.76 -7.33
N LEU A 737 -23.72 -13.04 -7.76
CA LEU A 737 -24.89 -13.29 -6.92
C LEU A 737 -24.88 -14.69 -6.31
N SER A 738 -23.94 -15.54 -6.74
CA SER A 738 -23.78 -16.92 -6.24
C SER A 738 -22.83 -17.01 -5.05
N ALA A 739 -22.06 -15.95 -4.76
CA ALA A 739 -21.13 -15.91 -3.64
C ALA A 739 -21.82 -16.27 -2.29
N PRO A 740 -21.16 -17.06 -1.43
CA PRO A 740 -21.69 -17.39 -0.11
C PRO A 740 -21.66 -16.16 0.81
N LEU A 741 -22.59 -16.13 1.76
CA LEU A 741 -22.59 -15.11 2.81
C LEU A 741 -21.36 -15.26 3.73
N PRO A 742 -20.82 -14.17 4.29
CA PRO A 742 -19.72 -14.25 5.25
C PRO A 742 -20.04 -15.21 6.41
N ARG A 743 -19.13 -16.14 6.68
CA ARG A 743 -19.32 -17.17 7.72
C ARG A 743 -19.40 -16.53 9.11
N GLY A 744 -20.35 -17.00 9.93
CA GLY A 744 -20.51 -16.53 11.31
C GLY A 744 -21.19 -15.17 11.47
N LEU A 745 -21.60 -14.52 10.37
CA LEU A 745 -22.29 -13.23 10.40
C LEU A 745 -23.80 -13.43 10.60
N VAL A 746 -24.39 -12.76 11.60
CA VAL A 746 -25.86 -12.66 11.76
C VAL A 746 -26.39 -11.73 10.67
N VAL A 747 -27.37 -12.19 9.89
CA VAL A 747 -27.97 -11.39 8.82
C VAL A 747 -29.45 -11.16 9.12
N GLY A 748 -29.81 -9.90 9.34
CA GLY A 748 -31.15 -9.47 9.72
C GLY A 748 -31.71 -8.36 8.82
N VAL A 749 -32.90 -7.90 9.17
CA VAL A 749 -33.56 -6.74 8.56
C VAL A 749 -34.01 -5.78 9.65
N ALA A 750 -34.15 -4.49 9.32
CA ALA A 750 -34.48 -3.44 10.28
C ALA A 750 -35.70 -2.61 9.85
N THR A 751 -36.41 -2.06 10.85
CA THR A 751 -37.48 -1.06 10.75
C THR A 751 -37.41 -0.08 11.93
N SER A 752 -38.23 0.97 11.90
CA SER A 752 -38.50 1.83 13.05
C SER A 752 -40.00 2.03 13.22
N ALA A 753 -40.43 2.24 14.47
CA ALA A 753 -41.83 2.28 14.89
C ALA A 753 -42.64 3.31 14.09
N THR A 754 -42.24 4.58 14.11
CA THR A 754 -42.97 5.64 13.39
C THR A 754 -43.02 5.40 11.88
N GLN A 755 -42.02 4.75 11.31
CA GLN A 755 -41.98 4.52 9.86
C GLN A 755 -42.89 3.39 9.39
N VAL A 756 -43.21 2.40 10.24
CA VAL A 756 -44.01 1.22 9.83
C VAL A 756 -45.31 1.01 10.60
N GLU A 757 -45.42 1.43 11.87
CA GLU A 757 -46.53 1.04 12.74
C GLU A 757 -47.88 1.60 12.31
N GLY A 758 -47.97 2.91 12.03
CA GLY A 758 -49.26 3.59 11.89
C GLY A 758 -50.02 3.63 13.21
N ALA A 759 -51.36 3.70 13.14
CA ALA A 759 -52.27 3.66 14.28
C ALA A 759 -51.88 4.68 15.38
N THR A 760 -51.69 5.93 14.97
CA THR A 760 -51.08 6.99 15.79
C THR A 760 -51.94 7.44 16.98
N GLU A 761 -53.24 7.12 16.97
CA GLU A 761 -54.23 7.45 18.02
C GLU A 761 -54.69 6.20 18.81
N ALA A 762 -54.18 5.01 18.49
CA ALA A 762 -54.63 3.77 19.11
C ALA A 762 -54.09 3.59 20.54
N GLU A 763 -54.91 3.00 21.40
CA GLU A 763 -54.54 2.52 22.75
C GLU A 763 -53.81 3.55 23.62
N GLY A 764 -54.18 4.83 23.50
CA GLY A 764 -53.61 5.90 24.34
C GLY A 764 -52.22 6.37 23.93
N ARG A 765 -51.75 6.06 22.71
CA ARG A 765 -50.54 6.66 22.13
C ARG A 765 -50.69 8.19 22.06
N GLY A 766 -49.70 8.92 22.58
CA GLY A 766 -49.60 10.37 22.42
C GLY A 766 -49.06 10.79 21.04
N ALA A 767 -49.10 12.08 20.72
CA ALA A 767 -48.42 12.59 19.52
C ALA A 767 -46.89 12.56 19.70
N SER A 768 -46.16 12.17 18.66
CA SER A 768 -44.72 12.35 18.55
C SER A 768 -44.38 13.66 17.86
N ILE A 769 -43.11 14.08 17.95
CA ILE A 769 -42.59 15.20 17.16
C ILE A 769 -42.73 14.98 15.65
N TRP A 770 -42.75 13.72 15.18
CA TRP A 770 -42.95 13.41 13.76
C TRP A 770 -44.41 13.51 13.33
N ASP A 771 -45.36 13.19 14.23
CA ASP A 771 -46.79 13.40 13.95
C ASP A 771 -47.09 14.89 13.74
N GLU A 772 -46.54 15.77 14.59
CA GLU A 772 -46.70 17.21 14.46
C GLU A 772 -45.92 17.78 13.27
N PHE A 773 -44.68 17.32 13.06
CA PHE A 773 -43.84 17.79 11.96
C PHE A 773 -44.45 17.45 10.59
N ALA A 774 -45.05 16.26 10.45
CA ALA A 774 -45.72 15.85 9.22
C ALA A 774 -46.96 16.69 8.89
N GLN A 775 -47.62 17.27 9.91
CA GLN A 775 -48.73 18.21 9.70
C GLN A 775 -48.26 19.61 9.29
N THR A 776 -46.96 19.91 9.37
CA THR A 776 -46.43 21.22 8.99
C THR A 776 -46.30 21.31 7.45
N PRO A 777 -47.00 22.25 6.79
CA PRO A 777 -46.95 22.35 5.33
C PRO A 777 -45.53 22.51 4.79
N GLY A 778 -45.19 21.71 3.78
CA GLY A 778 -43.90 21.76 3.07
C GLY A 778 -42.73 21.07 3.78
N LYS A 779 -42.96 20.42 4.94
CA LYS A 779 -41.91 19.67 5.64
C LYS A 779 -41.75 18.22 5.15
N ILE A 780 -42.81 17.63 4.61
CA ILE A 780 -42.79 16.28 4.02
C ILE A 780 -43.14 16.38 2.53
N VAL A 781 -42.37 15.68 1.69
CA VAL A 781 -42.70 15.52 0.27
C VAL A 781 -44.11 14.93 0.14
N GLY A 782 -44.95 15.55 -0.69
CA GLY A 782 -46.34 15.10 -0.90
C GLY A 782 -47.31 15.38 0.26
N GLY A 783 -46.84 15.88 1.41
CA GLY A 783 -47.67 16.05 2.61
C GLY A 783 -48.06 14.72 3.27
N ASP A 784 -47.28 13.67 3.04
CA ASP A 784 -47.50 12.34 3.60
C ASP A 784 -47.41 12.37 5.14
N THR A 785 -48.14 11.47 5.81
CA THR A 785 -48.13 11.36 7.27
C THR A 785 -47.88 9.92 7.73
N PRO A 786 -47.26 9.72 8.90
CA PRO A 786 -47.05 8.38 9.47
C PRO A 786 -48.33 7.78 10.08
N ALA A 787 -49.49 8.44 9.97
CA ALA A 787 -50.74 8.03 10.61
C ALA A 787 -51.16 6.59 10.26
N LEU A 788 -51.02 6.22 8.98
CA LEU A 788 -51.24 4.85 8.51
C LEU A 788 -49.93 4.09 8.30
N ALA A 789 -48.92 4.73 7.71
CA ALA A 789 -47.63 4.11 7.37
C ALA A 789 -47.80 2.75 6.65
N CYS A 790 -47.23 1.68 7.21
CA CYS A 790 -47.39 0.32 6.71
C CYS A 790 -48.49 -0.45 7.45
N ASP A 791 -49.22 0.18 8.37
CA ASP A 791 -50.22 -0.48 9.22
C ASP A 791 -49.64 -1.70 9.98
N HIS A 792 -48.34 -1.68 10.30
CA HIS A 792 -47.67 -2.79 10.99
C HIS A 792 -48.28 -3.03 12.37
N TYR A 793 -48.84 -2.01 13.02
CA TYR A 793 -49.53 -2.14 14.29
C TYR A 793 -50.66 -3.19 14.22
N ASN A 794 -51.46 -3.19 13.14
CA ASN A 794 -52.54 -4.15 12.95
C ASN A 794 -52.07 -5.44 12.24
N ARG A 795 -50.99 -5.37 11.48
CA ARG A 795 -50.52 -6.45 10.58
C ARG A 795 -49.25 -7.14 11.01
N TRP A 796 -48.76 -6.88 12.22
CA TRP A 796 -47.51 -7.43 12.74
C TRP A 796 -47.43 -8.96 12.62
N ALA A 797 -48.55 -9.68 12.77
CA ALA A 797 -48.59 -11.13 12.66
C ALA A 797 -48.30 -11.62 11.22
N GLU A 798 -48.79 -10.90 10.21
CA GLU A 798 -48.51 -11.16 8.79
C GLU A 798 -47.04 -10.84 8.48
N ASP A 799 -46.56 -9.71 9.00
CA ASP A 799 -45.20 -9.24 8.79
C ASP A 799 -44.16 -10.18 9.46
N VAL A 800 -44.45 -10.75 10.63
CA VAL A 800 -43.60 -11.80 11.23
C VAL A 800 -43.63 -13.10 10.42
N ALA A 801 -44.73 -13.43 9.76
CA ALA A 801 -44.77 -14.56 8.86
C ALA A 801 -43.84 -14.35 7.66
N LEU A 802 -43.79 -13.13 7.11
CA LEU A 802 -42.86 -12.76 6.04
C LEU A 802 -41.40 -12.77 6.50
N LEU A 803 -41.08 -12.30 7.71
CA LEU A 803 -39.73 -12.41 8.28
C LEU A 803 -39.27 -13.88 8.36
N ALA A 804 -40.16 -14.77 8.81
CA ALA A 804 -39.89 -16.20 8.83
C ALA A 804 -39.75 -16.80 7.42
N GLU A 805 -40.53 -16.31 6.45
CA GLU A 805 -40.43 -16.73 5.05
C GLU A 805 -39.07 -16.34 4.44
N LEU A 806 -38.60 -15.12 4.70
CA LEU A 806 -37.28 -14.63 4.29
C LEU A 806 -36.13 -15.43 4.93
N GLY A 807 -36.36 -16.01 6.11
CA GLY A 807 -35.37 -16.86 6.79
C GLY A 807 -34.20 -16.08 7.40
N VAL A 808 -34.44 -14.81 7.76
CA VAL A 808 -33.45 -13.93 8.42
C VAL A 808 -33.16 -14.39 9.86
N ASP A 809 -31.95 -14.13 10.32
CA ASP A 809 -31.51 -14.53 11.67
C ASP A 809 -32.11 -13.65 12.77
N ALA A 810 -32.35 -12.37 12.44
CA ALA A 810 -32.72 -11.34 13.40
C ALA A 810 -33.62 -10.26 12.77
N TYR A 811 -34.46 -9.65 13.60
CA TYR A 811 -35.27 -8.49 13.27
C TYR A 811 -34.97 -7.36 14.24
N ARG A 812 -34.49 -6.24 13.71
CA ARG A 812 -34.26 -5.03 14.49
C ARG A 812 -35.46 -4.09 14.37
N MET A 813 -36.08 -3.79 15.50
CA MET A 813 -37.26 -2.92 15.59
C MET A 813 -37.06 -1.86 16.67
N SER A 814 -37.73 -0.72 16.56
CA SER A 814 -37.78 0.26 17.66
C SER A 814 -39.09 0.20 18.44
N ILE A 815 -39.07 0.77 19.64
CA ILE A 815 -40.26 0.93 20.48
C ILE A 815 -40.75 2.36 20.34
N SER A 816 -42.05 2.56 20.11
CA SER A 816 -42.61 3.90 20.05
C SER A 816 -42.74 4.48 21.44
N TRP A 817 -41.89 5.45 21.77
CA TRP A 817 -41.93 6.15 23.05
C TRP A 817 -43.33 6.70 23.38
N PRO A 818 -44.03 7.43 22.50
CA PRO A 818 -45.35 7.96 22.79
C PRO A 818 -46.43 6.90 23.02
N ARG A 819 -46.22 5.62 22.64
CA ARG A 819 -47.12 4.53 23.02
C ARG A 819 -46.97 4.16 24.48
N VAL A 820 -45.75 4.20 25.01
CA VAL A 820 -45.43 3.81 26.39
C VAL A 820 -45.64 4.97 27.35
N PHE A 821 -45.24 6.18 26.94
CA PHE A 821 -45.45 7.43 27.69
C PHE A 821 -45.95 8.52 26.75
N ALA A 822 -47.26 8.77 26.76
CA ALA A 822 -47.91 9.68 25.82
C ALA A 822 -47.37 11.12 25.90
N THR A 823 -47.00 11.57 27.11
CA THR A 823 -46.48 12.92 27.36
C THR A 823 -45.03 12.93 27.87
N GLY A 824 -44.49 11.76 28.26
CA GLY A 824 -43.17 11.60 28.87
C GLY A 824 -43.09 12.04 30.34
N ALA A 825 -44.13 12.67 30.87
CA ALA A 825 -44.21 13.13 32.26
C ALA A 825 -44.83 12.08 33.19
N GLU A 826 -45.49 11.05 32.65
CA GLU A 826 -46.18 10.05 33.45
C GLU A 826 -45.18 9.22 34.27
N HIS A 827 -45.62 8.77 35.44
CA HIS A 827 -44.84 7.88 36.31
C HIS A 827 -45.08 6.40 36.02
N THR A 828 -46.21 6.07 35.38
CA THR A 828 -46.60 4.70 35.06
C THR A 828 -46.69 4.53 33.55
N PRO A 829 -46.07 3.49 32.96
CA PRO A 829 -46.15 3.26 31.54
C PRO A 829 -47.56 2.79 31.13
N ASN A 830 -47.97 3.15 29.93
CA ASN A 830 -49.17 2.62 29.30
C ASN A 830 -48.96 1.13 28.95
N SER A 831 -49.59 0.24 29.71
CA SER A 831 -49.43 -1.21 29.53
C SER A 831 -49.91 -1.68 28.15
N ALA A 832 -51.02 -1.14 27.63
CA ALA A 832 -51.52 -1.49 26.31
C ALA A 832 -50.51 -1.15 25.20
N GLY A 833 -49.84 0.00 25.32
CA GLY A 833 -48.75 0.39 24.42
C GLY A 833 -47.55 -0.57 24.40
N LEU A 834 -47.29 -1.28 25.51
CA LEU A 834 -46.23 -2.30 25.59
C LEU A 834 -46.67 -3.68 25.10
N ASP A 835 -47.98 -3.98 25.12
CA ASP A 835 -48.49 -5.31 24.82
C ASP A 835 -48.32 -5.70 23.34
N LEU A 836 -48.28 -4.74 22.41
CA LEU A 836 -47.90 -5.01 21.02
C LEU A 836 -46.49 -5.63 20.95
N TYR A 837 -45.51 -4.97 21.56
CA TYR A 837 -44.12 -5.39 21.52
C TYR A 837 -43.89 -6.71 22.27
N ASP A 838 -44.62 -6.93 23.36
CA ASP A 838 -44.62 -8.20 24.10
C ASP A 838 -45.02 -9.37 23.20
N ARG A 839 -46.16 -9.26 22.51
CA ARG A 839 -46.66 -10.27 21.57
C ARG A 839 -45.74 -10.45 20.36
N LEU A 840 -45.17 -9.35 19.87
CA LEU A 840 -44.24 -9.35 18.74
C LEU A 840 -42.96 -10.11 19.08
N VAL A 841 -42.35 -9.84 20.25
CA VAL A 841 -41.16 -10.55 20.75
C VAL A 841 -41.44 -12.05 20.88
N ASP A 842 -42.56 -12.44 21.50
CA ASP A 842 -42.94 -13.85 21.64
C ASP A 842 -43.05 -14.55 20.28
N ARG A 843 -43.68 -13.89 19.31
CA ARG A 843 -43.88 -14.47 17.99
C ARG A 843 -42.58 -14.58 17.19
N LEU A 844 -41.69 -13.60 17.27
CA LEU A 844 -40.38 -13.64 16.62
C LEU A 844 -39.57 -14.83 17.14
N LEU A 845 -39.48 -14.97 18.47
CA LEU A 845 -38.78 -16.08 19.10
C LEU A 845 -39.40 -17.43 18.78
N ALA A 846 -40.73 -17.53 18.75
CA ALA A 846 -41.44 -18.73 18.33
C ALA A 846 -41.17 -19.12 16.85
N ARG A 847 -40.69 -18.18 16.03
CA ARG A 847 -40.27 -18.41 14.64
C ARG A 847 -38.75 -18.48 14.47
N GLY A 848 -37.98 -18.47 15.56
CA GLY A 848 -36.52 -18.54 15.52
C GLY A 848 -35.83 -17.25 15.04
N VAL A 849 -36.55 -16.13 15.00
CA VAL A 849 -36.00 -14.82 14.63
C VAL A 849 -35.61 -14.07 15.91
N GLN A 850 -34.35 -13.66 16.02
CA GLN A 850 -33.86 -12.96 17.21
C GLN A 850 -34.36 -11.51 17.25
N PRO A 851 -35.04 -11.06 18.32
CA PRO A 851 -35.43 -9.66 18.47
C PRO A 851 -34.22 -8.80 18.87
N TRP A 852 -33.96 -7.75 18.09
CA TRP A 852 -33.04 -6.67 18.42
C TRP A 852 -33.86 -5.40 18.62
N VAL A 853 -33.78 -4.79 19.80
CA VAL A 853 -34.66 -3.66 20.15
C VAL A 853 -33.87 -2.36 20.22
N THR A 854 -34.32 -1.36 19.46
CA THR A 854 -33.89 0.03 19.54
C THR A 854 -34.82 0.81 20.46
N LEU A 855 -34.29 1.40 21.54
CA LEU A 855 -35.12 2.16 22.48
C LEU A 855 -35.59 3.47 21.86
N TYR A 856 -34.68 4.28 21.29
CA TYR A 856 -35.04 5.54 20.65
C TYR A 856 -34.72 5.57 19.17
N HIS A 857 -35.76 5.76 18.35
CA HIS A 857 -35.66 6.00 16.92
C HIS A 857 -36.51 7.21 16.52
N TRP A 858 -36.13 8.36 17.09
CA TRP A 858 -36.52 9.73 16.70
C TRP A 858 -37.96 10.17 17.03
N ASP A 859 -38.81 9.28 17.50
CA ASP A 859 -40.21 9.57 17.79
C ASP A 859 -40.45 10.07 19.21
N LEU A 860 -39.75 11.14 19.60
CA LEU A 860 -39.93 11.78 20.90
C LEU A 860 -41.40 12.21 21.10
N PRO A 861 -42.01 12.00 22.29
CA PRO A 861 -43.33 12.56 22.59
C PRO A 861 -43.35 14.09 22.41
N ALA A 862 -44.32 14.60 21.67
CA ALA A 862 -44.44 16.03 21.35
C ALA A 862 -44.57 16.90 22.62
N ALA A 863 -45.22 16.39 23.67
CA ALA A 863 -45.33 17.09 24.94
C ALA A 863 -43.97 17.26 25.66
N LEU A 864 -42.99 16.37 25.43
CA LEU A 864 -41.61 16.58 25.90
C LEU A 864 -40.92 17.65 25.07
N GLN A 865 -41.14 17.67 23.75
CA GLN A 865 -40.61 18.72 22.87
C GLN A 865 -41.11 20.11 23.25
N ALA A 866 -42.39 20.23 23.63
CA ALA A 866 -42.96 21.48 24.14
C ALA A 866 -42.28 22.00 25.42
N ARG A 867 -41.58 21.13 26.16
CA ARG A 867 -40.74 21.47 27.33
C ARG A 867 -39.23 21.53 27.01
N GLY A 868 -38.89 21.68 25.73
CA GLY A 868 -37.51 21.81 25.24
C GLY A 868 -36.93 20.53 24.64
N GLY A 869 -37.61 19.39 24.73
CA GLY A 869 -37.19 18.14 24.09
C GLY A 869 -35.73 17.79 24.38
N TRP A 870 -34.95 17.44 23.36
CA TRP A 870 -33.55 17.08 23.55
C TRP A 870 -32.64 18.24 24.00
N THR A 871 -33.05 19.50 23.92
CA THR A 871 -32.28 20.60 24.53
C THR A 871 -32.50 20.70 26.04
N SER A 872 -33.47 19.96 26.60
CA SER A 872 -33.75 19.90 28.02
C SER A 872 -33.16 18.64 28.66
N ARG A 873 -32.44 18.81 29.77
CA ARG A 873 -31.91 17.69 30.56
C ARG A 873 -33.02 16.83 31.17
N GLU A 874 -34.24 17.36 31.31
CA GLU A 874 -35.43 16.60 31.75
C GLU A 874 -35.68 15.37 30.85
N THR A 875 -35.42 15.51 29.54
CA THR A 875 -35.62 14.44 28.55
C THR A 875 -34.71 13.25 28.78
N VAL A 876 -33.50 13.47 29.32
CA VAL A 876 -32.60 12.38 29.73
C VAL A 876 -33.24 11.53 30.82
N SER A 877 -33.83 12.17 31.84
CA SER A 877 -34.52 11.45 32.91
C SER A 877 -35.84 10.83 32.47
N ALA A 878 -36.53 11.42 31.50
CA ALA A 878 -37.67 10.77 30.87
C ALA A 878 -37.24 9.50 30.10
N PHE A 879 -36.08 9.55 29.42
CA PHE A 879 -35.54 8.40 28.69
C PHE A 879 -35.11 7.27 29.63
N GLU A 880 -34.56 7.57 30.80
CA GLU A 880 -34.26 6.58 31.85
C GLU A 880 -35.53 5.82 32.25
N ARG A 881 -36.62 6.53 32.60
CA ARG A 881 -37.91 5.91 32.96
C ARG A 881 -38.49 5.07 31.82
N PHE A 882 -38.40 5.58 30.59
CA PHE A 882 -38.83 4.83 29.41
C PHE A 882 -38.01 3.54 29.22
N THR A 883 -36.69 3.64 29.38
CA THR A 883 -35.79 2.48 29.32
C THR A 883 -36.13 1.46 30.40
N GLU A 884 -36.35 1.88 31.65
CA GLU A 884 -36.75 1.00 32.75
C GLU A 884 -38.05 0.25 32.45
N ALA A 885 -39.08 0.96 31.95
CA ALA A 885 -40.36 0.36 31.63
C ALA A 885 -40.26 -0.67 30.49
N VAL A 886 -39.55 -0.32 29.41
CA VAL A 886 -39.41 -1.19 28.23
C VAL A 886 -38.55 -2.42 28.55
N VAL A 887 -37.38 -2.21 29.15
CA VAL A 887 -36.48 -3.32 29.49
C VAL A 887 -37.09 -4.17 30.61
N GLY A 888 -37.79 -3.56 31.56
CA GLY A 888 -38.51 -4.30 32.60
C GLY A 888 -39.58 -5.25 32.04
N ARG A 889 -40.23 -4.89 30.93
CA ARG A 889 -41.27 -5.71 30.28
C ARG A 889 -40.70 -6.78 29.35
N LEU A 890 -39.59 -6.50 28.65
CA LEU A 890 -39.10 -7.34 27.55
C LEU A 890 -37.71 -7.97 27.80
N GLY A 891 -36.99 -7.54 28.82
CA GLY A 891 -35.59 -7.90 29.11
C GLY A 891 -35.37 -9.34 29.57
N ASP A 892 -36.42 -10.05 29.94
CA ASP A 892 -36.38 -11.48 30.18
C ASP A 892 -36.02 -12.25 28.88
N ARG A 893 -36.54 -11.78 27.73
CA ARG A 893 -36.41 -12.43 26.41
C ARG A 893 -35.47 -11.71 25.44
N VAL A 894 -35.47 -10.38 25.41
CA VAL A 894 -34.64 -9.58 24.48
C VAL A 894 -33.21 -9.44 25.01
N LYS A 895 -32.21 -9.87 24.25
CA LYS A 895 -30.78 -9.87 24.66
C LYS A 895 -29.88 -8.96 23.81
N ARG A 896 -30.46 -8.20 22.89
CA ARG A 896 -29.75 -7.31 21.96
C ARG A 896 -30.44 -5.96 21.95
N TRP A 897 -29.75 -4.95 22.50
CA TRP A 897 -30.31 -3.63 22.75
C TRP A 897 -29.50 -2.53 22.08
N CYS A 898 -30.16 -1.76 21.23
CA CYS A 898 -29.66 -0.48 20.73
C CYS A 898 -30.33 0.63 21.55
N THR A 899 -29.53 1.50 22.16
CA THR A 899 -30.06 2.60 22.97
C THR A 899 -30.66 3.70 22.09
N ILE A 900 -29.83 4.35 21.27
CA ILE A 900 -30.22 5.45 20.39
C ILE A 900 -29.79 5.12 18.97
N ASN A 901 -30.69 5.36 18.01
CA ASN A 901 -30.37 5.35 16.57
C ASN A 901 -29.98 6.76 16.12
N GLU A 902 -28.82 6.87 15.48
CA GLU A 902 -28.29 8.06 14.79
C GLU A 902 -28.46 9.36 15.59
N PRO A 903 -27.71 9.52 16.69
CA PRO A 903 -27.77 10.75 17.48
C PRO A 903 -27.42 11.99 16.64
N TRP A 904 -26.63 11.84 15.57
CA TRP A 904 -26.35 12.93 14.63
C TRP A 904 -27.61 13.41 13.92
N CYS A 905 -28.49 12.51 13.45
CA CYS A 905 -29.73 12.90 12.76
C CYS A 905 -30.68 13.63 13.72
N ALA A 906 -30.93 13.07 14.90
CA ALA A 906 -31.82 13.67 15.89
C ALA A 906 -31.34 15.05 16.36
N ALA A 907 -30.02 15.24 16.51
CA ALA A 907 -29.44 16.52 16.89
C ALA A 907 -29.35 17.49 15.71
N VAL A 908 -28.62 17.14 14.65
CA VAL A 908 -28.26 18.06 13.57
C VAL A 908 -29.40 18.25 12.58
N LEU A 909 -30.03 17.18 12.09
CA LEU A 909 -31.16 17.34 11.16
C LEU A 909 -32.41 17.88 11.85
N GLY A 910 -32.61 17.52 13.13
CA GLY A 910 -33.73 17.97 13.94
C GLY A 910 -33.60 19.40 14.46
N HIS A 911 -32.39 19.83 14.84
CA HIS A 911 -32.19 21.10 15.53
C HIS A 911 -31.29 22.11 14.81
N GLU A 912 -30.47 21.73 13.83
CA GLU A 912 -29.60 22.67 13.08
C GLU A 912 -30.10 22.95 11.67
N THR A 913 -30.44 21.91 10.89
CA THR A 913 -30.86 22.09 9.49
C THR A 913 -32.38 22.16 9.33
N GLY A 914 -33.13 21.72 10.34
CA GLY A 914 -34.59 21.70 10.36
C GLY A 914 -35.24 20.79 9.31
N GLN A 915 -34.48 19.84 8.77
CA GLN A 915 -34.93 18.84 7.79
C GLN A 915 -35.75 17.73 8.44
N HIS A 916 -35.42 17.36 9.69
CA HIS A 916 -36.16 16.38 10.47
C HIS A 916 -36.91 17.06 11.62
N ALA A 917 -37.86 16.34 12.23
CA ALA A 917 -38.52 16.78 13.45
C ALA A 917 -37.49 17.02 14.58
N PRO A 918 -37.64 18.07 15.42
CA PRO A 918 -38.74 19.02 15.49
C PRO A 918 -38.65 20.19 14.49
N GLY A 919 -37.63 20.24 13.62
CA GLY A 919 -37.55 21.23 12.55
C GLY A 919 -36.92 22.56 12.93
N LEU A 920 -36.12 22.61 14.00
CA LEU A 920 -35.42 23.82 14.43
C LEU A 920 -34.17 24.07 13.58
N THR A 921 -33.77 25.34 13.50
CA THR A 921 -32.60 25.80 12.73
C THR A 921 -31.64 26.59 13.62
N ASP A 922 -31.23 25.99 14.73
CA ASP A 922 -30.35 26.55 15.77
C ASP A 922 -29.22 25.57 16.12
N ARG A 923 -27.99 25.93 15.72
CA ARG A 923 -26.80 25.13 16.00
C ARG A 923 -26.49 25.02 17.49
N ALA A 924 -26.81 26.01 18.33
CA ALA A 924 -26.59 25.91 19.78
C ALA A 924 -27.55 24.89 20.40
N ALA A 925 -28.81 24.87 19.94
CA ALA A 925 -29.78 23.84 20.31
C ALA A 925 -29.30 22.44 19.87
N ALA A 926 -28.72 22.30 18.67
CA ALA A 926 -28.18 21.04 18.19
C ALA A 926 -27.00 20.52 19.05
N LEU A 927 -26.10 21.40 19.51
CA LEU A 927 -25.02 21.02 20.42
C LEU A 927 -25.56 20.48 21.75
N SER A 928 -26.58 21.14 22.31
CA SER A 928 -27.25 20.71 23.54
C SER A 928 -28.01 19.39 23.34
N ALA A 929 -28.73 19.24 22.23
CA ALA A 929 -29.44 18.01 21.87
C ALA A 929 -28.48 16.82 21.71
N ALA A 930 -27.37 17.01 20.98
CA ALA A 930 -26.33 16.00 20.85
C ALA A 930 -25.78 15.57 22.22
N HIS A 931 -25.52 16.53 23.11
CA HIS A 931 -25.05 16.23 24.46
C HIS A 931 -26.05 15.37 25.26
N HIS A 932 -27.32 15.76 25.32
CA HIS A 932 -28.32 15.02 26.08
C HIS A 932 -28.65 13.65 25.48
N LEU A 933 -28.59 13.48 24.15
CA LEU A 933 -28.70 12.17 23.50
C LEU A 933 -27.56 11.24 23.96
N LEU A 934 -26.31 11.70 23.92
CA LEU A 934 -25.18 10.87 24.37
C LEU A 934 -25.24 10.57 25.87
N LEU A 935 -25.72 11.53 26.69
CA LEU A 935 -25.91 11.32 28.12
C LEU A 935 -26.99 10.26 28.39
N ALA A 936 -28.10 10.34 27.67
CA ALA A 936 -29.19 9.38 27.73
C ALA A 936 -28.73 7.97 27.30
N HIS A 937 -27.86 7.86 26.28
CA HIS A 937 -27.19 6.60 25.95
C HIS A 937 -26.42 6.03 27.15
N GLY A 938 -25.52 6.83 27.74
CA GLY A 938 -24.69 6.41 28.87
C GLY A 938 -25.48 5.94 30.09
N ARG A 939 -26.63 6.58 30.34
CA ARG A 939 -27.57 6.24 31.44
C ARG A 939 -28.46 5.03 31.16
N ALA A 940 -28.80 4.77 29.90
CA ALA A 940 -29.59 3.60 29.52
C ALA A 940 -28.81 2.29 29.61
N VAL A 941 -27.50 2.30 29.31
CA VAL A 941 -26.63 1.11 29.37
C VAL A 941 -26.69 0.36 30.72
N PRO A 942 -26.49 1.00 31.88
CA PRO A 942 -26.57 0.32 33.17
C PRO A 942 -27.98 -0.20 33.49
N ILE A 943 -29.04 0.52 33.10
CA ILE A 943 -30.44 0.08 33.26
C ILE A 943 -30.67 -1.22 32.48
N VAL A 944 -30.25 -1.27 31.21
CA VAL A 944 -30.36 -2.47 30.37
C VAL A 944 -29.63 -3.64 31.02
N ARG A 945 -28.42 -3.44 31.52
CA ARG A 945 -27.63 -4.50 32.16
C ARG A 945 -28.27 -5.02 33.44
N ALA A 946 -28.90 -4.14 34.22
CA ALA A 946 -29.56 -4.50 35.47
C ALA A 946 -30.85 -5.30 35.22
N LEU A 947 -31.68 -4.86 34.27
CA LEU A 947 -33.01 -5.42 34.03
C LEU A 947 -33.03 -6.55 32.98
N SER A 948 -32.00 -6.66 32.15
CA SER A 948 -31.83 -7.74 31.17
C SER A 948 -30.47 -8.43 31.34
N PRO A 949 -30.30 -9.28 32.36
CA PRO A 949 -29.05 -10.03 32.56
C PRO A 949 -28.61 -10.80 31.31
N GLY A 950 -27.31 -10.70 31.00
CA GLY A 950 -26.70 -11.33 29.82
C GLY A 950 -26.96 -10.60 28.49
N ALA A 951 -27.62 -9.44 28.50
CA ALA A 951 -27.77 -8.63 27.29
C ALA A 951 -26.44 -8.07 26.77
N GLN A 952 -26.40 -7.87 25.46
CA GLN A 952 -25.43 -6.96 24.82
C GLN A 952 -26.13 -5.64 24.48
N VAL A 953 -25.49 -4.53 24.84
CA VAL A 953 -26.02 -3.18 24.63
C VAL A 953 -25.02 -2.27 23.95
N GLY A 954 -25.52 -1.46 23.01
CA GLY A 954 -24.73 -0.50 22.24
C GLY A 954 -25.53 0.70 21.77
N ILE A 955 -24.87 1.63 21.09
CA ILE A 955 -25.50 2.73 20.34
C ILE A 955 -25.42 2.42 18.84
N ALA A 956 -26.40 2.86 18.05
CA ALA A 956 -26.32 2.81 16.59
C ALA A 956 -26.01 4.22 16.08
N ALA A 957 -24.81 4.40 15.53
CA ALA A 957 -24.38 5.67 14.94
C ALA A 957 -24.35 5.55 13.41
N ASN A 958 -24.40 6.68 12.70
CA ASN A 958 -24.32 6.76 11.25
C ASN A 958 -23.02 7.41 10.75
N PRO A 959 -21.84 6.93 11.16
CA PRO A 959 -20.60 7.58 10.76
C PRO A 959 -20.40 7.51 9.25
N VAL A 960 -19.95 8.61 8.66
CA VAL A 960 -19.68 8.70 7.22
C VAL A 960 -18.18 8.64 6.98
N ILE A 961 -17.74 7.76 6.08
CA ILE A 961 -16.36 7.79 5.59
C ILE A 961 -16.18 8.98 4.65
N ALA A 962 -15.29 9.89 5.03
CA ALA A 962 -14.99 11.11 4.30
C ALA A 962 -13.73 10.93 3.44
N TYR A 963 -13.82 11.30 2.16
CA TYR A 963 -12.67 11.40 1.26
C TYR A 963 -12.50 12.86 0.84
N PRO A 964 -11.27 13.35 0.73
CA PRO A 964 -11.05 14.69 0.19
C PRO A 964 -11.32 14.64 -1.32
N ALA A 965 -11.95 15.69 -1.84
CA ALA A 965 -12.26 15.80 -3.25
C ALA A 965 -11.01 15.78 -4.14
N SER A 966 -9.89 16.29 -3.63
CA SER A 966 -8.57 16.21 -4.23
C SER A 966 -7.47 16.13 -3.16
N ASN A 967 -6.21 16.09 -3.56
CA ASN A 967 -5.08 16.13 -2.63
C ASN A 967 -4.72 17.56 -2.16
N SER A 968 -5.57 18.56 -2.41
CA SER A 968 -5.34 19.93 -1.93
C SER A 968 -5.38 19.99 -0.39
N ALA A 969 -4.63 20.93 0.19
CA ALA A 969 -4.64 21.13 1.63
C ALA A 969 -6.03 21.52 2.15
N LEU A 970 -6.83 22.24 1.33
CA LEU A 970 -8.17 22.67 1.67
C LEU A 970 -9.17 21.52 1.67
N ASP A 971 -9.09 20.61 0.69
CA ASP A 971 -9.95 19.42 0.63
C ASP A 971 -9.60 18.42 1.76
N LEU A 972 -8.31 18.28 2.07
CA LEU A 972 -7.84 17.48 3.21
C LEU A 972 -8.35 18.04 4.54
N ALA A 973 -8.25 19.36 4.74
CA ALA A 973 -8.77 20.03 5.92
C ALA A 973 -10.30 19.94 6.01
N ALA A 974 -11.00 20.04 4.88
CA ALA A 974 -12.45 19.88 4.81
C ALA A 974 -12.88 18.45 5.20
N ALA A 975 -12.19 17.42 4.70
CA ALA A 975 -12.46 16.03 5.06
C ALA A 975 -12.21 15.75 6.54
N GLU A 976 -11.10 16.23 7.10
CA GLU A 976 -10.80 16.07 8.54
C GLU A 976 -11.80 16.84 9.42
N ARG A 977 -12.14 18.08 9.04
CA ARG A 977 -13.14 18.88 9.77
C ARG A 977 -14.51 18.21 9.74
N PHE A 978 -14.92 17.68 8.58
CA PHE A 978 -16.14 16.90 8.45
C PHE A 978 -16.11 15.66 9.34
N HIS A 979 -15.01 14.90 9.33
CA HIS A 979 -14.85 13.74 10.21
C HIS A 979 -14.93 14.11 11.71
N ALA A 980 -14.31 15.23 12.09
CA ALA A 980 -14.36 15.75 13.45
C ALA A 980 -15.78 16.13 13.90
N TRP A 981 -16.53 16.83 13.04
CA TRP A 981 -17.89 17.25 13.34
C TRP A 981 -18.92 16.12 13.24
N PHE A 982 -18.91 15.38 12.13
CA PHE A 982 -19.94 14.39 11.83
C PHE A 982 -19.77 13.12 12.67
N ASN A 983 -18.54 12.59 12.76
CA ASN A 983 -18.29 11.30 13.40
C ASN A 983 -17.79 11.49 14.83
N ARG A 984 -16.67 12.21 15.00
CA ARG A 984 -15.96 12.26 16.29
C ARG A 984 -16.73 13.02 17.35
N TRP A 985 -17.57 13.99 16.99
CA TRP A 985 -18.43 14.67 17.96
C TRP A 985 -19.34 13.71 18.74
N PHE A 986 -19.76 12.61 18.10
CA PHE A 986 -20.64 11.61 18.69
C PHE A 986 -19.88 10.40 19.22
N LEU A 987 -18.76 10.02 18.58
CA LEU A 987 -17.97 8.86 18.96
C LEU A 987 -16.92 9.15 20.04
N ASP A 988 -16.19 10.27 19.98
CA ASP A 988 -15.14 10.57 20.96
C ASP A 988 -15.67 10.58 22.42
N PRO A 989 -16.85 11.19 22.74
CA PRO A 989 -17.39 11.19 24.10
C PRO A 989 -17.71 9.79 24.63
N ILE A 990 -18.38 8.93 23.84
CA ILE A 990 -18.79 7.58 24.29
C ILE A 990 -17.60 6.60 24.43
N TYR A 991 -16.43 6.97 23.90
CA TYR A 991 -15.16 6.26 24.12
C TYR A 991 -14.22 6.97 25.10
N GLY A 992 -14.73 7.95 25.86
CA GLY A 992 -13.99 8.62 26.94
C GLY A 992 -12.89 9.57 26.46
N ARG A 993 -13.01 10.11 25.24
CA ARG A 993 -12.05 11.07 24.66
C ARG A 993 -12.48 12.53 24.78
N GLY A 994 -13.68 12.78 25.30
CA GLY A 994 -14.29 14.11 25.34
C GLY A 994 -14.73 14.60 23.95
N TYR A 995 -15.19 15.85 23.86
CA TYR A 995 -15.54 16.45 22.56
C TYR A 995 -14.28 16.82 21.74
N PRO A 996 -14.32 16.73 20.40
CA PRO A 996 -13.22 17.13 19.53
C PRO A 996 -12.81 18.60 19.75
N ALA A 997 -11.61 18.82 20.30
CA ALA A 997 -11.13 20.16 20.67
C ALA A 997 -11.15 21.18 19.52
N GLN A 998 -10.92 20.74 18.28
CA GLN A 998 -11.01 21.61 17.10
C GLN A 998 -12.41 22.20 16.95
N ILE A 999 -13.45 21.37 17.02
CA ILE A 999 -14.83 21.83 16.85
C ILE A 999 -15.24 22.72 18.03
N VAL A 1000 -14.86 22.34 19.26
CA VAL A 1000 -15.10 23.19 20.45
C VAL A 1000 -14.50 24.58 20.24
N ALA A 1001 -13.26 24.67 19.76
CA ALA A 1001 -12.61 25.96 19.50
C ALA A 1001 -13.34 26.78 18.42
N GLU A 1002 -13.86 26.14 17.37
CA GLU A 1002 -14.67 26.81 16.34
C GLU A 1002 -15.98 27.38 16.92
N GLU A 1003 -16.65 26.64 17.82
CA GLU A 1003 -17.87 27.09 18.47
C GLU A 1003 -17.62 28.20 19.51
N VAL A 1004 -16.47 28.17 20.20
CA VAL A 1004 -16.01 29.27 21.08
C VAL A 1004 -15.79 30.54 20.26
N ALA A 1005 -15.04 30.44 19.16
CA ALA A 1005 -14.76 31.57 18.28
C ALA A 1005 -16.04 32.17 17.67
N ALA A 1006 -17.06 31.36 17.47
CA ALA A 1006 -18.35 31.78 16.96
C ALA A 1006 -19.34 32.27 18.04
N GLY A 1007 -18.93 32.34 19.31
CA GLY A 1007 -19.74 32.80 20.43
C GLY A 1007 -20.88 31.86 20.83
N ARG A 1008 -20.88 30.60 20.35
CA ARG A 1008 -21.89 29.58 20.68
C ARG A 1008 -21.46 28.66 21.82
N TRP A 1009 -20.19 28.72 22.21
CA TRP A 1009 -19.62 28.00 23.35
C TRP A 1009 -18.98 29.00 24.32
N PRO A 1010 -19.53 29.20 25.53
CA PRO A 1010 -18.96 30.08 26.55
C PRO A 1010 -17.57 29.63 27.02
N GLU A 1011 -16.69 30.54 27.44
CA GLU A 1011 -15.34 30.20 27.92
C GLU A 1011 -15.36 29.28 29.16
N GLU A 1012 -16.32 29.51 30.06
CA GLU A 1012 -16.59 28.66 31.23
C GLU A 1012 -17.26 27.31 30.90
N GLY A 1013 -17.59 27.08 29.63
CA GLY A 1013 -18.34 25.94 29.15
C GLY A 1013 -19.87 26.18 29.17
N PRO A 1014 -20.62 25.49 28.30
CA PRO A 1014 -22.07 25.68 28.20
C PRO A 1014 -22.79 25.15 29.45
N ALA A 1015 -23.85 25.86 29.88
CA ALA A 1015 -24.59 25.53 31.10
C ALA A 1015 -25.24 24.14 31.09
N TRP A 1016 -25.50 23.56 29.91
CA TRP A 1016 -26.05 22.21 29.77
C TRP A 1016 -25.01 21.10 29.99
N LEU A 1017 -23.71 21.39 29.89
CA LEU A 1017 -22.63 20.45 30.19
C LEU A 1017 -22.36 20.45 31.70
N LYS A 1018 -22.70 19.37 32.41
CA LYS A 1018 -22.44 19.24 33.85
C LYS A 1018 -21.20 18.39 34.13
N PRO A 1019 -20.50 18.63 35.26
CA PRO A 1019 -19.44 17.75 35.71
C PRO A 1019 -19.92 16.29 35.84
N GLY A 1020 -19.16 15.35 35.30
CA GLY A 1020 -19.50 13.91 35.31
C GLY A 1020 -20.25 13.43 34.06
N ASP A 1021 -20.88 14.31 33.27
CA ASP A 1021 -21.68 13.90 32.10
C ASP A 1021 -20.83 13.12 31.08
N LEU A 1022 -19.60 13.55 30.79
CA LEU A 1022 -18.71 12.85 29.86
C LEU A 1022 -18.29 11.46 30.36
N ASP A 1023 -18.16 11.28 31.68
CA ASP A 1023 -17.84 9.97 32.27
C ASP A 1023 -19.04 9.03 32.19
N GLU A 1024 -20.26 9.55 32.39
CA GLU A 1024 -21.50 8.80 32.21
C GLU A 1024 -21.69 8.36 30.75
N MET A 1025 -21.41 9.25 29.80
CA MET A 1025 -21.43 8.95 28.35
C MET A 1025 -20.47 7.82 27.97
N ALA A 1026 -19.30 7.76 28.60
CA ALA A 1026 -18.25 6.79 28.31
C ALA A 1026 -18.50 5.40 28.94
N CYS A 1027 -19.75 5.10 29.30
CA CYS A 1027 -20.13 3.79 29.85
C CYS A 1027 -19.76 2.67 28.86
N PRO A 1028 -18.98 1.64 29.26
CA PRO A 1028 -18.54 0.59 28.34
C PRO A 1028 -19.69 -0.19 27.72
N THR A 1029 -19.76 -0.18 26.39
CA THR A 1029 -20.74 -0.91 25.57
C THR A 1029 -20.18 -2.25 25.08
N ASP A 1030 -21.09 -3.13 24.62
CA ASP A 1030 -20.73 -4.46 24.11
C ASP A 1030 -20.52 -4.47 22.59
N PHE A 1031 -21.09 -3.49 21.88
CA PHE A 1031 -20.91 -3.28 20.45
C PHE A 1031 -21.11 -1.82 20.06
N LEU A 1032 -20.55 -1.44 18.90
CA LEU A 1032 -20.89 -0.21 18.18
C LEU A 1032 -21.73 -0.56 16.96
N GLY A 1033 -22.95 -0.04 16.91
CA GLY A 1033 -23.82 -0.10 15.74
C GLY A 1033 -23.42 0.96 14.71
N VAL A 1034 -23.39 0.57 13.45
CA VAL A 1034 -23.01 1.40 12.30
C VAL A 1034 -24.13 1.35 11.26
N ASN A 1035 -24.71 2.50 10.96
CA ASN A 1035 -25.63 2.69 9.84
C ASN A 1035 -24.82 3.23 8.66
N TYR A 1036 -24.78 2.49 7.56
CA TYR A 1036 -23.97 2.83 6.39
C TYR A 1036 -24.79 2.87 5.11
N TYR A 1037 -24.70 3.99 4.40
CA TYR A 1037 -25.43 4.24 3.15
C TYR A 1037 -24.53 4.70 2.00
N SER A 1038 -23.58 5.62 2.26
CA SER A 1038 -22.72 6.24 1.24
C SER A 1038 -21.42 6.76 1.86
N ARG A 1039 -20.52 7.26 1.01
CA ARG A 1039 -19.35 8.07 1.42
C ARG A 1039 -19.63 9.57 1.30
N GLY A 1040 -18.78 10.38 1.91
CA GLY A 1040 -18.67 11.81 1.64
C GLY A 1040 -17.44 12.12 0.79
N ILE A 1041 -17.58 13.00 -0.21
CA ILE A 1041 -16.46 13.60 -0.96
C ILE A 1041 -16.42 15.09 -0.61
N LEU A 1042 -15.38 15.53 0.09
CA LEU A 1042 -15.34 16.82 0.77
C LEU A 1042 -14.42 17.80 0.03
N ARG A 1043 -15.01 18.93 -0.35
CA ARG A 1043 -14.34 20.06 -1.00
C ARG A 1043 -14.13 21.18 0.02
N GLY A 1044 -12.92 21.72 0.11
CA GLY A 1044 -12.63 22.95 0.82
C GLY A 1044 -13.05 24.20 0.03
N PRO A 1045 -13.00 25.41 0.64
CA PRO A 1045 -13.38 26.66 -0.03
C PRO A 1045 -12.68 26.85 -1.38
N GLU A 1046 -13.38 27.33 -2.42
CA GLU A 1046 -12.84 27.40 -3.80
C GLU A 1046 -11.67 28.39 -3.99
N GLU A 1047 -11.59 29.41 -3.14
CA GLU A 1047 -10.53 30.40 -3.22
C GLU A 1047 -9.16 29.76 -2.92
N GLY A 1048 -8.32 29.65 -3.95
CA GLY A 1048 -7.02 28.97 -3.86
C GLY A 1048 -7.06 27.44 -3.88
N ASN A 1049 -8.23 26.82 -4.10
CA ASN A 1049 -8.38 25.36 -4.13
C ASN A 1049 -8.25 24.79 -5.55
N LEU A 1050 -7.18 24.01 -5.78
CA LEU A 1050 -6.88 23.37 -7.07
C LEU A 1050 -6.74 21.85 -6.89
N PRO A 1051 -7.17 21.03 -7.87
CA PRO A 1051 -7.83 21.39 -9.14
C PRO A 1051 -9.27 21.89 -8.95
N ARG A 1052 -9.80 22.64 -9.92
CA ARG A 1052 -11.19 23.15 -9.90
C ARG A 1052 -12.22 22.18 -10.46
N VAL A 1053 -11.79 21.29 -11.35
CA VAL A 1053 -12.66 20.25 -11.93
C VAL A 1053 -12.38 18.95 -11.21
N LEU A 1054 -13.45 18.29 -10.78
CA LEU A 1054 -13.42 17.03 -10.04
C LEU A 1054 -14.17 15.95 -10.80
N HIS A 1055 -13.88 14.70 -10.48
CA HIS A 1055 -14.65 13.56 -10.95
C HIS A 1055 -16.05 13.61 -10.32
N GLU A 1056 -17.08 13.80 -11.14
CA GLU A 1056 -18.47 13.68 -10.71
C GLU A 1056 -18.92 12.22 -10.75
N VAL A 1057 -19.60 11.78 -9.70
CA VAL A 1057 -20.26 10.46 -9.67
C VAL A 1057 -21.46 10.52 -10.62
N PRO A 1058 -21.51 9.67 -11.67
CA PRO A 1058 -22.62 9.61 -12.61
C PRO A 1058 -23.97 9.39 -11.91
N ALA A 1059 -25.06 9.86 -12.52
CA ALA A 1059 -26.39 9.77 -11.92
C ALA A 1059 -26.87 8.30 -11.77
N GLU A 1060 -26.46 7.44 -12.69
CA GLU A 1060 -26.74 5.99 -12.70
C GLU A 1060 -26.06 5.21 -11.56
N GLU A 1061 -25.01 5.77 -10.95
CA GLU A 1061 -24.32 5.20 -9.79
C GLU A 1061 -24.88 5.72 -8.45
N ARG A 1062 -26.03 6.40 -8.50
CA ARG A 1062 -26.73 6.93 -7.33
C ARG A 1062 -28.05 6.22 -7.10
N THR A 1063 -28.42 6.14 -5.83
CA THR A 1063 -29.75 5.71 -5.39
C THR A 1063 -30.80 6.81 -5.67
N ASP A 1064 -32.09 6.51 -5.49
CA ASP A 1064 -33.14 7.52 -5.60
C ASP A 1064 -33.01 8.64 -4.55
N MET A 1065 -32.22 8.45 -3.49
CA MET A 1065 -31.84 9.50 -2.53
C MET A 1065 -30.75 10.44 -3.05
N GLY A 1066 -30.20 10.19 -4.24
CA GLY A 1066 -29.04 10.90 -4.79
C GLY A 1066 -27.70 10.50 -4.16
N TRP A 1067 -27.69 9.48 -3.28
CA TRP A 1067 -26.50 8.96 -2.62
C TRP A 1067 -25.72 8.00 -3.51
N GLU A 1068 -24.39 8.13 -3.51
CA GLU A 1068 -23.49 7.27 -4.28
C GLU A 1068 -23.49 5.83 -3.73
N VAL A 1069 -23.53 4.86 -4.63
CA VAL A 1069 -23.34 3.44 -4.29
C VAL A 1069 -21.84 3.14 -4.21
N TYR A 1070 -21.29 3.05 -3.00
CA TYR A 1070 -19.83 2.88 -2.81
C TYR A 1070 -19.46 1.80 -1.77
N PRO A 1071 -19.54 0.49 -2.09
CA PRO A 1071 -19.34 -0.59 -1.12
C PRO A 1071 -17.95 -0.62 -0.48
N ASP A 1072 -16.91 -0.13 -1.15
CA ASP A 1072 -15.56 -0.04 -0.57
C ASP A 1072 -15.50 0.92 0.63
N GLY A 1073 -16.36 1.94 0.62
CA GLY A 1073 -16.48 2.87 1.75
C GLY A 1073 -16.94 2.17 3.04
N LEU A 1074 -17.77 1.13 2.94
CA LEU A 1074 -18.16 0.32 4.11
C LEU A 1074 -16.94 -0.40 4.71
N THR A 1075 -16.09 -0.99 3.86
CA THR A 1075 -14.86 -1.68 4.31
C THR A 1075 -13.91 -0.69 4.99
N ASP A 1076 -13.67 0.45 4.34
CA ASP A 1076 -12.79 1.51 4.84
C ASP A 1076 -13.33 2.08 6.17
N LEU A 1077 -14.64 2.28 6.30
CA LEU A 1077 -15.30 2.77 7.50
C LEU A 1077 -15.17 1.80 8.69
N LEU A 1078 -15.50 0.52 8.50
CA LEU A 1078 -15.45 -0.46 9.58
C LEU A 1078 -14.00 -0.66 10.08
N THR A 1079 -13.04 -0.65 9.15
CA THR A 1079 -11.61 -0.74 9.47
C THR A 1079 -11.12 0.52 10.21
N LEU A 1080 -11.58 1.70 9.79
CA LEU A 1080 -11.34 2.98 10.45
C LEU A 1080 -11.85 2.95 11.90
N LEU A 1081 -13.11 2.57 12.11
CA LEU A 1081 -13.73 2.51 13.44
C LEU A 1081 -13.04 1.48 14.34
N HIS A 1082 -12.68 0.31 13.80
CA HIS A 1082 -11.94 -0.70 14.55
C HIS A 1082 -10.57 -0.18 14.99
N ARG A 1083 -9.81 0.44 14.08
CA ARG A 1083 -8.50 1.00 14.40
C ARG A 1083 -8.58 2.11 15.44
N GLU A 1084 -9.57 2.98 15.33
CA GLU A 1084 -9.63 4.19 16.14
C GLU A 1084 -10.25 3.99 17.50
N TYR A 1085 -11.31 3.20 17.60
CA TYR A 1085 -12.06 3.05 18.85
C TYR A 1085 -11.94 1.66 19.46
N ALA A 1086 -11.48 0.67 18.68
CA ALA A 1086 -11.40 -0.73 19.09
C ALA A 1086 -12.67 -1.23 19.82
N PRO A 1087 -13.88 -1.03 19.25
CA PRO A 1087 -15.10 -1.57 19.82
C PRO A 1087 -14.98 -3.08 20.04
N PRO A 1088 -15.57 -3.65 21.12
CA PRO A 1088 -15.56 -5.09 21.34
C PRO A 1088 -16.20 -5.87 20.20
N ALA A 1089 -17.24 -5.30 19.58
CA ALA A 1089 -17.86 -5.79 18.35
C ALA A 1089 -18.38 -4.62 17.50
N LEU A 1090 -18.38 -4.80 16.19
CA LEU A 1090 -19.09 -3.95 15.23
C LEU A 1090 -20.37 -4.66 14.79
N VAL A 1091 -21.43 -3.88 14.60
CA VAL A 1091 -22.69 -4.34 14.03
C VAL A 1091 -23.08 -3.35 12.94
N ILE A 1092 -23.29 -3.79 11.71
CA ILE A 1092 -23.96 -2.95 10.71
C ILE A 1092 -25.44 -3.00 11.03
N THR A 1093 -25.94 -1.95 11.69
CA THR A 1093 -27.30 -1.86 12.20
C THR A 1093 -28.30 -1.41 11.14
N GLU A 1094 -27.83 -0.73 10.10
CA GLU A 1094 -28.59 -0.40 8.88
C GLU A 1094 -27.63 -0.35 7.70
N CYS A 1095 -28.02 -0.97 6.57
CA CYS A 1095 -27.39 -0.76 5.28
C CYS A 1095 -28.39 -1.08 4.17
N GLY A 1096 -28.60 -0.15 3.26
CA GLY A 1096 -29.54 -0.35 2.15
C GLY A 1096 -29.66 0.83 1.22
N ALA A 1097 -30.57 0.73 0.24
CA ALA A 1097 -30.70 1.69 -0.84
C ALA A 1097 -32.14 1.88 -1.30
N ALA A 1098 -32.47 3.13 -1.67
CA ALA A 1098 -33.78 3.50 -2.16
C ALA A 1098 -33.88 3.37 -3.68
N TRP A 1099 -34.88 2.62 -4.15
CA TRP A 1099 -35.32 2.57 -5.56
C TRP A 1099 -36.82 2.28 -5.63
N GLY A 1100 -37.55 3.08 -6.40
CA GLY A 1100 -39.01 3.05 -6.55
C GLY A 1100 -39.59 1.94 -7.43
N ASP A 1101 -38.93 0.78 -7.56
CA ASP A 1101 -39.41 -0.32 -8.41
C ASP A 1101 -40.79 -0.83 -7.94
N ALA A 1102 -41.77 -0.85 -8.86
CA ALA A 1102 -43.14 -1.30 -8.61
C ALA A 1102 -43.39 -2.72 -9.16
N PRO A 1103 -44.48 -3.40 -8.74
CA PRO A 1103 -44.85 -4.70 -9.30
C PRO A 1103 -45.13 -4.64 -10.81
N GLY A 1104 -44.55 -5.59 -11.55
CA GLY A 1104 -44.83 -5.78 -12.97
C GLY A 1104 -46.17 -6.47 -13.24
N PRO A 1105 -46.51 -6.73 -14.52
CA PRO A 1105 -47.78 -7.39 -14.90
C PRO A 1105 -47.98 -8.79 -14.31
N ASP A 1106 -46.89 -9.46 -13.90
CA ASP A 1106 -46.88 -10.77 -13.26
C ASP A 1106 -46.90 -10.70 -11.72
N GLY A 1107 -47.05 -9.50 -11.15
CA GLY A 1107 -47.07 -9.27 -9.70
C GLY A 1107 -45.69 -9.31 -9.02
N ARG A 1108 -44.59 -9.45 -9.78
CA ARG A 1108 -43.23 -9.45 -9.22
C ARG A 1108 -42.60 -8.05 -9.22
N VAL A 1109 -41.80 -7.75 -8.20
CA VAL A 1109 -41.02 -6.51 -8.11
C VAL A 1109 -39.55 -6.81 -8.42
N ARG A 1110 -39.09 -6.41 -9.62
CA ARG A 1110 -37.76 -6.71 -10.15
C ARG A 1110 -36.76 -5.60 -9.83
N ASP A 1111 -36.26 -5.59 -8.60
CA ASP A 1111 -35.39 -4.54 -8.06
C ASP A 1111 -33.89 -4.89 -8.15
N HIS A 1112 -33.42 -5.18 -9.36
CA HIS A 1112 -32.03 -5.64 -9.60
C HIS A 1112 -30.95 -4.70 -9.04
N ARG A 1113 -31.19 -3.38 -9.04
CA ARG A 1113 -30.26 -2.39 -8.45
C ARG A 1113 -30.10 -2.56 -6.95
N ARG A 1114 -31.20 -2.83 -6.22
CA ARG A 1114 -31.17 -3.13 -4.78
C ARG A 1114 -30.46 -4.44 -4.50
N LEU A 1115 -30.69 -5.43 -5.35
CA LEU A 1115 -30.02 -6.72 -5.27
C LEU A 1115 -28.49 -6.54 -5.41
N ASP A 1116 -28.02 -5.84 -6.45
CA ASP A 1116 -26.59 -5.55 -6.67
C ASP A 1116 -25.97 -4.75 -5.52
N PHE A 1117 -26.68 -3.75 -5.01
CA PHE A 1117 -26.26 -3.00 -3.82
C PHE A 1117 -26.05 -3.95 -2.64
N LEU A 1118 -27.05 -4.78 -2.32
CA LEU A 1118 -26.99 -5.65 -1.16
C LEU A 1118 -25.87 -6.68 -1.28
N ALA A 1119 -25.73 -7.33 -2.44
CA ALA A 1119 -24.69 -8.32 -2.69
C ALA A 1119 -23.27 -7.72 -2.59
N SER A 1120 -23.05 -6.54 -3.17
CA SER A 1120 -21.75 -5.86 -3.12
C SER A 1120 -21.38 -5.39 -1.71
N HIS A 1121 -22.34 -4.91 -0.91
CA HIS A 1121 -22.10 -4.46 0.47
C HIS A 1121 -21.91 -5.62 1.46
N LEU A 1122 -22.61 -6.74 1.28
CA LEU A 1122 -22.35 -7.97 2.05
C LEU A 1122 -20.94 -8.51 1.77
N ARG A 1123 -20.46 -8.40 0.52
CA ARG A 1123 -19.07 -8.74 0.17
C ARG A 1123 -18.07 -7.78 0.81
N ALA A 1124 -18.37 -6.48 0.83
CA ALA A 1124 -17.55 -5.48 1.52
C ALA A 1124 -17.48 -5.74 3.04
N ALA A 1125 -18.59 -6.13 3.66
CA ALA A 1125 -18.61 -6.58 5.04
C ALA A 1125 -17.68 -7.79 5.27
N GLY A 1126 -17.69 -8.77 4.35
CA GLY A 1126 -16.74 -9.88 4.35
C GLY A 1126 -15.28 -9.43 4.28
N ARG A 1127 -14.94 -8.50 3.37
CA ARG A 1127 -13.58 -7.92 3.29
C ARG A 1127 -13.16 -7.20 4.57
N ALA A 1128 -14.08 -6.51 5.23
CA ALA A 1128 -13.80 -5.87 6.52
C ALA A 1128 -13.48 -6.91 7.62
N MET A 1129 -14.21 -8.03 7.65
CA MET A 1129 -13.92 -9.14 8.56
C MET A 1129 -12.55 -9.76 8.29
N GLU A 1130 -12.20 -9.98 7.01
CA GLU A 1130 -10.87 -10.47 6.60
C GLU A 1130 -9.75 -9.50 6.98
N ALA A 1131 -10.02 -8.19 6.97
CA ALA A 1131 -9.11 -7.14 7.43
C ALA A 1131 -9.01 -7.04 8.97
N GLY A 1132 -9.78 -7.84 9.72
CA GLY A 1132 -9.72 -7.93 11.18
C GLY A 1132 -10.77 -7.10 11.93
N ALA A 1133 -11.73 -6.48 11.24
CA ALA A 1133 -12.83 -5.79 11.92
C ALA A 1133 -13.72 -6.81 12.66
N PRO A 1134 -14.07 -6.59 13.95
CA PRO A 1134 -14.86 -7.53 14.76
C PRO A 1134 -16.36 -7.43 14.42
N LEU A 1135 -16.71 -7.54 13.14
CA LEU A 1135 -18.08 -7.45 12.65
C LEU A 1135 -18.86 -8.72 12.99
N THR A 1136 -20.04 -8.56 13.59
CA THR A 1136 -20.85 -9.68 14.11
C THR A 1136 -22.25 -9.78 13.50
N ALA A 1137 -22.80 -8.67 12.97
CA ALA A 1137 -24.12 -8.67 12.36
C ALA A 1137 -24.25 -7.64 11.23
N PHE A 1138 -25.16 -7.91 10.28
CA PHE A 1138 -25.53 -7.06 9.15
C PHE A 1138 -27.06 -6.99 9.04
N PHE A 1139 -27.63 -5.80 9.18
CA PHE A 1139 -29.06 -5.54 9.07
C PHE A 1139 -29.38 -4.75 7.81
N VAL A 1140 -30.19 -5.33 6.93
CA VAL A 1140 -30.65 -4.64 5.72
C VAL A 1140 -31.68 -3.57 6.09
N TRP A 1141 -31.43 -2.33 5.64
CA TRP A 1141 -32.42 -1.26 5.65
C TRP A 1141 -33.15 -1.24 4.29
N SER A 1142 -34.38 -1.70 4.18
CA SER A 1142 -35.31 -2.05 5.26
C SER A 1142 -36.04 -3.36 4.99
N PHE A 1143 -36.78 -3.83 5.99
CA PHE A 1143 -37.70 -4.94 5.81
C PHE A 1143 -38.86 -4.56 4.87
N LEU A 1144 -39.61 -3.51 5.22
CA LEU A 1144 -40.75 -3.00 4.46
C LEU A 1144 -40.38 -1.65 3.83
N ASP A 1145 -40.92 -1.37 2.63
CA ASP A 1145 -41.11 0.01 2.19
C ASP A 1145 -41.91 0.75 3.25
N ASN A 1146 -41.52 1.97 3.59
CA ASN A 1146 -42.02 2.65 4.79
C ASN A 1146 -42.05 4.17 4.60
N PHE A 1147 -42.49 4.89 5.63
CA PHE A 1147 -42.45 6.36 5.65
C PHE A 1147 -40.99 6.83 5.80
N GLU A 1148 -40.35 7.28 4.72
CA GLU A 1148 -38.95 7.70 4.70
C GLU A 1148 -38.82 9.17 5.13
N TRP A 1149 -39.22 9.44 6.38
CA TRP A 1149 -38.99 10.73 7.04
C TRP A 1149 -39.50 11.92 6.22
N ASN A 1150 -38.65 12.91 5.91
CA ASN A 1150 -39.04 14.10 5.14
C ASN A 1150 -39.32 13.79 3.65
N GLU A 1151 -38.94 12.62 3.14
CA GLU A 1151 -39.24 12.18 1.78
C GLU A 1151 -40.59 11.45 1.66
N GLY A 1152 -41.32 11.26 2.77
CA GLY A 1152 -42.64 10.62 2.77
C GLY A 1152 -42.59 9.20 2.21
N PHE A 1153 -43.58 8.83 1.39
CA PHE A 1153 -43.67 7.52 0.75
C PHE A 1153 -43.02 7.47 -0.64
N ALA A 1154 -42.38 8.56 -1.08
CA ALA A 1154 -41.76 8.65 -2.40
C ALA A 1154 -40.51 7.77 -2.55
N ARG A 1155 -39.86 7.42 -1.43
CA ARG A 1155 -38.64 6.61 -1.38
C ARG A 1155 -38.93 5.24 -0.79
N ARG A 1156 -38.33 4.21 -1.37
CA ARG A 1156 -38.63 2.81 -1.07
C ARG A 1156 -37.34 2.05 -0.79
N PHE A 1157 -37.11 1.65 0.46
CA PHE A 1157 -35.93 0.90 0.90
C PHE A 1157 -36.17 -0.60 1.09
N GLY A 1158 -37.42 -1.04 1.13
CA GLY A 1158 -37.80 -2.38 1.61
C GLY A 1158 -37.34 -3.50 0.71
N LEU A 1159 -37.01 -4.64 1.31
CA LEU A 1159 -37.00 -5.95 0.64
C LEU A 1159 -38.43 -6.45 0.33
N VAL A 1160 -39.43 -5.87 1.00
CA VAL A 1160 -40.84 -6.09 0.75
C VAL A 1160 -41.46 -4.78 0.28
N TRP A 1161 -42.06 -4.83 -0.91
CA TRP A 1161 -42.86 -3.75 -1.45
C TRP A 1161 -44.19 -3.65 -0.72
N VAL A 1162 -44.57 -2.43 -0.34
CA VAL A 1162 -45.86 -2.14 0.32
C VAL A 1162 -46.69 -1.25 -0.59
N ASP A 1163 -47.89 -1.71 -0.93
CA ASP A 1163 -48.93 -0.85 -1.49
C ASP A 1163 -49.53 -0.03 -0.35
N PHE A 1164 -49.22 1.26 -0.27
CA PHE A 1164 -49.74 2.09 0.83
C PHE A 1164 -51.26 2.30 0.75
N SER A 1165 -51.88 2.07 -0.41
CA SER A 1165 -53.34 2.20 -0.59
C SER A 1165 -54.11 0.95 -0.15
N THR A 1166 -53.58 -0.25 -0.44
CA THR A 1166 -54.25 -1.52 -0.13
C THR A 1166 -53.63 -2.26 1.06
N GLN A 1167 -52.46 -1.79 1.53
CA GLN A 1167 -51.63 -2.43 2.54
C GLN A 1167 -51.11 -3.83 2.13
N GLN A 1168 -51.11 -4.14 0.83
CA GLN A 1168 -50.56 -5.39 0.31
C GLN A 1168 -49.02 -5.43 0.45
N ARG A 1169 -48.47 -6.58 0.82
CA ARG A 1169 -47.02 -6.85 0.89
C ARG A 1169 -46.58 -7.81 -0.23
N ILE A 1170 -45.50 -7.47 -0.94
CA ILE A 1170 -44.90 -8.31 -1.98
C ILE A 1170 -43.39 -8.40 -1.76
N ILE A 1171 -42.83 -9.60 -1.56
CA ILE A 1171 -41.38 -9.78 -1.45
C ILE A 1171 -40.74 -9.46 -2.80
N LYS A 1172 -39.79 -8.53 -2.82
CA LYS A 1172 -39.04 -8.13 -4.01
C LYS A 1172 -37.97 -9.16 -4.37
N ASP A 1173 -37.44 -9.12 -5.58
CA ASP A 1173 -36.40 -10.03 -6.04
C ASP A 1173 -35.14 -9.99 -5.16
N SER A 1174 -34.76 -8.83 -4.63
CA SER A 1174 -33.69 -8.69 -3.64
C SER A 1174 -33.94 -9.48 -2.35
N GLY A 1175 -35.18 -9.48 -1.85
CA GLY A 1175 -35.60 -10.27 -0.68
C GLY A 1175 -35.64 -11.77 -0.97
N LEU A 1176 -36.11 -12.16 -2.15
CA LEU A 1176 -36.10 -13.56 -2.60
C LEU A 1176 -34.65 -14.08 -2.73
N TRP A 1177 -33.74 -13.27 -3.28
CA TRP A 1177 -32.33 -13.60 -3.39
C TRP A 1177 -31.68 -13.79 -2.00
N LEU A 1178 -31.91 -12.87 -1.07
CA LEU A 1178 -31.36 -12.97 0.29
C LEU A 1178 -31.84 -14.26 0.98
N ARG A 1179 -33.14 -14.58 0.85
CA ARG A 1179 -33.72 -15.82 1.35
C ARG A 1179 -33.03 -17.06 0.80
N GLU A 1180 -32.72 -17.09 -0.50
CA GLU A 1180 -32.00 -18.21 -1.11
C GLU A 1180 -30.58 -18.35 -0.56
N ARG A 1181 -29.84 -17.24 -0.38
CA ARG A 1181 -28.50 -17.24 0.21
C ARG A 1181 -28.50 -17.75 1.66
N LEU A 1182 -29.46 -17.32 2.48
CA LEU A 1182 -29.61 -17.77 3.88
C LEU A 1182 -29.97 -19.26 3.98
N ARG A 1183 -30.82 -19.75 3.06
CA ARG A 1183 -31.15 -21.18 2.96
C ARG A 1183 -29.93 -22.01 2.52
N ALA A 1184 -29.14 -21.53 1.57
CA ALA A 1184 -27.91 -22.20 1.14
C ALA A 1184 -26.90 -22.33 2.29
N ARG A 1185 -26.69 -21.23 3.04
CA ARG A 1185 -25.84 -21.21 4.25
C ARG A 1185 -26.26 -22.27 5.27
N SER A 1186 -27.57 -22.46 5.46
CA SER A 1186 -28.12 -23.44 6.40
C SER A 1186 -27.95 -24.90 5.96
N ARG A 1187 -27.68 -25.15 4.67
CA ARG A 1187 -27.44 -26.48 4.10
C ARG A 1187 -25.96 -26.86 4.03
N GLY A 1188 -25.05 -25.98 4.46
CA GLY A 1188 -23.59 -26.21 4.40
C GLY A 1188 -23.01 -26.13 2.98
N MET A 1189 -23.72 -25.50 2.04
CA MET A 1189 -23.29 -25.27 0.65
C MET A 1189 -22.61 -23.91 0.49
#